data_AF-A0A1Q7BEI2-F1
#
_entry.id   AF-A0A1Q7BEI2-F1
#
_cell.length_a   1.000
_cell.length_b   1.000
_cell.length_c   1.000
_cell.angle_alpha   90.00
_cell.angle_beta   90.00
_cell.angle_gamma   90.00
#
_symmetry.space_group_name_H-M   'P 1'
#
loop_
_entity.id
_entity.type
_entity.pdbx_description
1 polymer ?
#
loop_
_entity_poly.entity_id
_entity_poly.type
_entity_poly.pdbx_seq_one_letter_code
_entity_poly.pdbx_strand_id
1 'polypeptide(L)'
;MKIKANGIAFNYQVDGPDGAPWLVLSNSLATKLTMWEPQARELGRAFRVLRYDQRGHGATEVPAGRYAFDLLIADALALMDALAIRKAHFAGLSMGGATALGLAQQHPDRLDRVIVCDSPCQSTPTSSQQWEERIVIAQKQGMEALVEPTMTRWFPPEVLKADPPHLDKVRQMIRSTPVNGFIGCAAALADHNYAAAVATVKRPVLFLVGEKDAAAPPMRKLHEARSARVMSSLPPPGTFPTSTSPRLSPAPLPIFWRPNEGAAAPACRRLDCKLAGRSYTFEPRSSRARRGRASHFKALGFDARRPPRTSSRNPQGKNVMTAAAATKPTQTPLSNKAREMMEAINTDAAKHHVWIRTQANAPAQRPWFSETVGEGSGQLASGRVAANQMKTLPYMWRWSEFSPYLHRISEIARKAEVSPIEFADRQSILLLNPGLNGRLQVTNTIRCAISIYNPGDVAPVHLHSPNASRTILSNKGGYTVVEGERCTAERGDLILTPNGTWHDHGNDSGEPVIWIDMLDWPLMEFLDAAWVDHDMPGAQGNAKVQPVNKSDGRSRRLYGHGGIKPAFVDHQIGVGRSPAPLIHYRGAEVLETLHGLRKEKGDAYEGIKIDFVNPVTGEPVFKTLNYSAQLLRPGEETELKRETAGTFYVVIEGSGATEVGGKRFEWTQNDIFVVPNFLWRRHINTGKADAVLYSVSDAALMRNIGQYYAQGRAKDGKVTELLN
;
A
#
# COMPACT_ATOMS: atom_id res chain seq x y z
N MET A 1 7.90 -7.76 -35.37
CA MET A 1 9.06 -8.59 -35.79
C MET A 1 8.57 -10.01 -36.07
N LYS A 2 9.31 -10.80 -36.85
CA LYS A 2 8.93 -12.17 -37.24
C LYS A 2 10.02 -13.16 -36.87
N ILE A 3 9.64 -14.32 -36.31
CA ILE A 3 10.54 -15.42 -35.96
C ILE A 3 9.84 -16.76 -36.14
N LYS A 4 10.58 -17.83 -36.49
CA LYS A 4 10.03 -19.19 -36.56
C LYS A 4 10.21 -19.89 -35.21
N ALA A 5 9.13 -20.42 -34.65
CA ALA A 5 9.09 -21.21 -33.43
C ALA A 5 7.94 -22.23 -33.51
N ASN A 6 8.10 -23.41 -32.89
CA ASN A 6 7.13 -24.52 -32.90
C ASN A 6 6.46 -24.77 -34.28
N GLY A 7 7.29 -24.80 -35.34
CA GLY A 7 6.88 -25.04 -36.72
C GLY A 7 6.25 -23.86 -37.47
N ILE A 8 5.99 -22.71 -36.84
CA ILE A 8 5.25 -21.58 -37.44
C ILE A 8 5.95 -20.21 -37.26
N ALA A 9 5.58 -19.22 -38.07
CA ALA A 9 6.12 -17.86 -38.01
C ALA A 9 5.31 -16.91 -37.09
N PHE A 10 5.79 -16.74 -35.86
CA PHE A 10 5.24 -15.82 -34.87
C PHE A 10 5.51 -14.35 -35.20
N ASN A 11 4.49 -13.50 -35.03
CA ASN A 11 4.65 -12.06 -34.92
C ASN A 11 4.86 -11.67 -33.45
N TYR A 12 5.90 -10.88 -33.17
CA TYR A 12 6.28 -10.48 -31.83
C TYR A 12 6.91 -9.07 -31.79
N GLN A 13 6.96 -8.48 -30.61
CA GLN A 13 7.63 -7.22 -30.31
C GLN A 13 8.40 -7.37 -28.99
N VAL A 14 9.54 -6.69 -28.87
CA VAL A 14 10.32 -6.63 -27.64
C VAL A 14 10.54 -5.17 -27.27
N ASP A 15 10.05 -4.78 -26.09
CA ASP A 15 10.12 -3.43 -25.55
C ASP A 15 11.05 -3.37 -24.32
N GLY A 16 11.50 -2.18 -23.94
CA GLY A 16 12.38 -1.96 -22.77
C GLY A 16 13.86 -2.29 -22.97
N PRO A 17 14.74 -1.99 -21.98
CA PRO A 17 16.20 -2.00 -22.14
C PRO A 17 16.81 -3.40 -22.07
N ASP A 18 17.90 -3.60 -22.79
CA ASP A 18 18.68 -4.85 -22.74
C ASP A 18 19.31 -5.09 -21.36
N GLY A 19 19.45 -6.37 -21.01
CA GLY A 19 19.92 -6.81 -19.68
C GLY A 19 18.86 -6.76 -18.56
N ALA A 20 17.71 -6.11 -18.77
CA ALA A 20 16.61 -6.13 -17.81
C ALA A 20 15.93 -7.52 -17.73
N PRO A 21 15.28 -7.88 -16.60
CA PRO A 21 14.59 -9.16 -16.48
C PRO A 21 13.47 -9.31 -17.52
N TRP A 22 13.29 -10.53 -18.03
CA TRP A 22 12.27 -10.80 -19.05
C TRP A 22 10.86 -10.87 -18.47
N LEU A 23 9.92 -10.26 -19.19
CA LEU A 23 8.48 -10.32 -18.96
C LEU A 23 7.80 -10.72 -20.27
N VAL A 24 7.09 -11.85 -20.28
CA VAL A 24 6.28 -12.29 -21.43
C VAL A 24 4.80 -11.94 -21.20
N LEU A 25 4.20 -11.20 -22.13
CA LEU A 25 2.77 -10.84 -22.14
C LEU A 25 2.02 -11.65 -23.21
N SER A 26 1.07 -12.49 -22.77
CA SER A 26 0.28 -13.37 -23.63
C SER A 26 -1.17 -12.88 -23.76
N ASN A 27 -1.63 -12.64 -25.00
CA ASN A 27 -2.94 -12.04 -25.30
C ASN A 27 -4.12 -13.02 -25.11
N SER A 28 -5.34 -12.47 -25.01
CA SER A 28 -6.59 -13.25 -24.91
C SER A 28 -7.11 -13.69 -26.29
N LEU A 29 -8.10 -14.60 -26.32
CA LEU A 29 -8.82 -14.97 -27.54
C LEU A 29 -9.40 -13.72 -28.24
N ALA A 30 -9.36 -13.71 -29.57
CA ALA A 30 -9.88 -12.62 -30.41
C ALA A 30 -9.19 -11.25 -30.21
N THR A 31 -7.93 -11.26 -29.78
CA THR A 31 -7.07 -10.06 -29.63
C THR A 31 -5.69 -10.28 -30.26
N LYS A 32 -4.80 -9.28 -30.19
CA LYS A 32 -3.42 -9.32 -30.71
C LYS A 32 -2.49 -8.45 -29.87
N LEU A 33 -1.17 -8.54 -30.06
CA LEU A 33 -0.13 -7.96 -29.21
C LEU A 33 -0.21 -6.43 -29.03
N THR A 34 -0.88 -5.73 -29.95
CA THR A 34 -1.16 -4.29 -29.83
C THR A 34 -2.12 -3.97 -28.69
N MET A 35 -2.87 -4.95 -28.16
CA MET A 35 -3.69 -4.76 -26.96
C MET A 35 -2.84 -4.40 -25.74
N TRP A 36 -1.58 -4.85 -25.69
CA TRP A 36 -0.66 -4.68 -24.56
C TRP A 36 0.19 -3.41 -24.64
N GLU A 37 -0.08 -2.52 -25.61
CA GLU A 37 0.76 -1.35 -25.91
C GLU A 37 0.95 -0.40 -24.71
N PRO A 38 -0.09 -0.03 -23.92
CA PRO A 38 0.10 0.82 -22.75
C PRO A 38 0.88 0.14 -21.62
N GLN A 39 0.70 -1.18 -21.42
CA GLN A 39 1.38 -1.94 -20.38
C GLN A 39 2.86 -2.09 -20.71
N ALA A 40 3.19 -2.41 -21.96
CA ALA A 40 4.57 -2.54 -22.41
C ALA A 40 5.33 -1.21 -22.37
N ARG A 41 4.68 -0.08 -22.64
CA ARG A 41 5.28 1.25 -22.49
C ARG A 41 5.73 1.55 -21.06
N GLU A 42 4.90 1.22 -20.07
CA GLU A 42 5.18 1.51 -18.66
C GLU A 42 6.10 0.44 -18.03
N LEU A 43 5.85 -0.85 -18.31
CA LEU A 43 6.67 -1.96 -17.79
C LEU A 43 8.03 -2.07 -18.49
N GLY A 44 8.14 -1.60 -19.74
CA GLY A 44 9.40 -1.46 -20.46
C GLY A 44 10.41 -0.51 -19.81
N ARG A 45 10.03 0.25 -18.76
CA ARG A 45 11.01 0.99 -17.92
C ARG A 45 11.82 0.10 -16.98
N ALA A 46 11.38 -1.13 -16.71
CA ALA A 46 11.99 -2.03 -15.73
C ALA A 46 12.21 -3.47 -16.23
N PHE A 47 11.59 -3.87 -17.35
CA PHE A 47 11.65 -5.22 -17.90
C PHE A 47 11.98 -5.20 -19.39
N ARG A 48 12.61 -6.27 -19.88
CA ARG A 48 12.64 -6.58 -21.31
C ARG A 48 11.33 -7.31 -21.62
N VAL A 49 10.38 -6.61 -22.22
CA VAL A 49 8.99 -7.06 -22.38
C VAL A 49 8.82 -7.72 -23.74
N LEU A 50 8.64 -9.05 -23.76
CA LEU A 50 8.18 -9.78 -24.94
C LEU A 50 6.66 -9.71 -25.03
N ARG A 51 6.15 -9.24 -26.17
CA ARG A 51 4.74 -9.40 -26.58
C ARG A 51 4.68 -10.21 -27.86
N TYR A 52 3.67 -11.05 -28.01
CA TYR A 52 3.47 -11.84 -29.22
C TYR A 52 1.99 -12.01 -29.54
N ASP A 53 1.70 -12.19 -30.83
CA ASP A 53 0.40 -12.68 -31.25
C ASP A 53 0.41 -14.21 -31.06
N GLN A 54 -0.51 -14.76 -30.27
CA GLN A 54 -0.66 -16.22 -30.14
C GLN A 54 -0.98 -16.88 -31.51
N ARG A 55 -0.81 -18.20 -31.60
CA ARG A 55 -1.21 -19.00 -32.77
C ARG A 55 -2.63 -18.64 -33.20
N GLY A 56 -2.84 -18.47 -34.52
CA GLY A 56 -4.14 -18.10 -35.07
C GLY A 56 -4.58 -16.65 -34.84
N HIS A 57 -3.76 -15.78 -34.25
CA HIS A 57 -4.11 -14.39 -33.93
C HIS A 57 -3.20 -13.36 -34.60
N GLY A 58 -3.71 -12.14 -34.75
CA GLY A 58 -2.95 -10.98 -35.25
C GLY A 58 -2.28 -11.23 -36.60
N ALA A 59 -0.96 -11.21 -36.62
CA ALA A 59 -0.14 -11.55 -37.79
C ALA A 59 0.68 -12.85 -37.60
N THR A 60 0.49 -13.61 -36.52
CA THR A 60 1.03 -14.98 -36.40
C THR A 60 0.28 -15.92 -37.34
N GLU A 61 0.95 -16.96 -37.83
CA GLU A 61 0.36 -17.94 -38.74
C GLU A 61 -0.87 -18.66 -38.14
N VAL A 62 -1.76 -19.10 -39.04
CA VAL A 62 -3.10 -19.62 -38.72
C VAL A 62 -3.28 -21.04 -39.30
N PRO A 63 -2.58 -22.08 -38.78
CA PRO A 63 -2.82 -23.45 -39.21
C PRO A 63 -4.27 -23.86 -38.94
N ALA A 64 -4.91 -24.54 -39.89
CA ALA A 64 -6.27 -25.05 -39.71
C ALA A 64 -6.32 -26.18 -38.66
N GLY A 65 -7.46 -26.33 -38.00
CA GLY A 65 -7.72 -27.37 -37.01
C GLY A 65 -8.15 -26.83 -35.64
N ARG A 66 -8.45 -27.75 -34.73
CA ARG A 66 -8.69 -27.46 -33.30
C ARG A 66 -7.36 -27.52 -32.56
N TYR A 67 -7.09 -26.59 -31.64
CA TYR A 67 -5.88 -26.62 -30.81
C TYR A 67 -6.20 -27.13 -29.40
N ALA A 68 -5.18 -27.52 -28.66
CA ALA A 68 -5.21 -27.78 -27.22
C ALA A 68 -4.15 -26.89 -26.54
N PHE A 69 -4.26 -26.67 -25.24
CA PHE A 69 -3.32 -25.77 -24.54
C PHE A 69 -1.87 -26.26 -24.55
N ASP A 70 -1.60 -27.56 -24.60
CA ASP A 70 -0.23 -28.08 -24.72
C ASP A 70 0.49 -27.55 -25.97
N LEU A 71 -0.24 -27.30 -27.07
CA LEU A 71 0.31 -26.63 -28.25
C LEU A 71 0.61 -25.16 -27.99
N LEU A 72 -0.27 -24.44 -27.30
CA LEU A 72 -0.10 -23.01 -26.96
C LEU A 72 1.00 -22.78 -25.90
N ILE A 73 1.25 -23.79 -25.06
CA ILE A 73 2.35 -23.85 -24.09
C ILE A 73 3.67 -24.12 -24.82
N ALA A 74 3.71 -25.12 -25.70
CA ALA A 74 4.87 -25.40 -26.56
C ALA A 74 5.23 -24.21 -27.48
N ASP A 75 4.22 -23.48 -27.98
CA ASP A 75 4.38 -22.23 -28.72
C ASP A 75 5.11 -21.16 -27.90
N ALA A 76 4.67 -20.92 -26.67
CA ALA A 76 5.27 -19.94 -25.78
C ALA A 76 6.71 -20.31 -25.39
N LEU A 77 6.97 -21.59 -25.13
CA LEU A 77 8.32 -22.11 -24.83
C LEU A 77 9.26 -21.99 -26.01
N ALA A 78 8.83 -22.45 -27.20
CA ALA A 78 9.66 -22.39 -28.40
C ALA A 78 9.94 -20.93 -28.82
N LEU A 79 9.00 -20.00 -28.58
CA LEU A 79 9.22 -18.58 -28.81
C LEU A 79 10.22 -17.99 -27.79
N MET A 80 10.16 -18.40 -26.52
CA MET A 80 11.17 -18.05 -25.53
C MET A 80 12.55 -18.62 -25.93
N ASP A 81 12.62 -19.87 -26.37
CA ASP A 81 13.87 -20.54 -26.78
C ASP A 81 14.49 -19.90 -28.03
N ALA A 82 13.68 -19.61 -29.06
CA ALA A 82 14.12 -18.93 -30.27
C ALA A 82 14.62 -17.49 -30.02
N LEU A 83 14.22 -16.87 -28.90
CA LEU A 83 14.68 -15.56 -28.44
C LEU A 83 15.74 -15.64 -27.32
N ALA A 84 16.29 -16.82 -27.06
CA ALA A 84 17.27 -17.11 -25.99
C ALA A 84 16.80 -16.75 -24.56
N ILE A 85 15.49 -16.66 -24.34
CA ILE A 85 14.86 -16.35 -23.06
C ILE A 85 14.87 -17.60 -22.17
N ARG A 86 16.03 -17.87 -21.55
CA ARG A 86 16.22 -19.00 -20.62
C ARG A 86 15.15 -19.03 -19.52
N LYS A 87 14.79 -17.85 -18.98
CA LYS A 87 13.82 -17.70 -17.91
C LYS A 87 13.14 -16.34 -17.97
N ALA A 88 11.85 -16.28 -17.62
CA ALA A 88 11.07 -15.05 -17.59
C ALA A 88 10.03 -15.04 -16.47
N HIS A 89 9.57 -13.85 -16.11
CA HIS A 89 8.25 -13.68 -15.52
C HIS A 89 7.19 -13.74 -16.63
N PHE A 90 6.00 -14.28 -16.37
CA PHE A 90 4.96 -14.47 -17.40
C PHE A 90 3.62 -13.93 -16.91
N ALA A 91 2.92 -13.15 -17.75
CA ALA A 91 1.56 -12.69 -17.48
C ALA A 91 0.67 -12.91 -18.70
N GLY A 92 -0.55 -13.38 -18.48
CA GLY A 92 -1.47 -13.67 -19.58
C GLY A 92 -2.93 -13.39 -19.23
N LEU A 93 -3.68 -12.92 -20.23
CA LEU A 93 -5.10 -12.59 -20.12
C LEU A 93 -5.98 -13.70 -20.71
N SER A 94 -6.98 -14.16 -19.96
CA SER A 94 -7.94 -15.19 -20.36
C SER A 94 -7.22 -16.43 -20.93
N MET A 95 -7.28 -16.67 -22.23
CA MET A 95 -6.47 -17.68 -22.95
C MET A 95 -4.98 -17.67 -22.53
N GLY A 96 -4.31 -16.51 -22.54
CA GLY A 96 -2.92 -16.40 -22.11
C GLY A 96 -2.71 -16.74 -20.63
N GLY A 97 -3.71 -16.57 -19.78
CA GLY A 97 -3.68 -16.93 -18.36
C GLY A 97 -3.74 -18.44 -18.12
N ALA A 98 -4.51 -19.17 -18.94
CA ALA A 98 -4.51 -20.63 -18.93
C ALA A 98 -3.19 -21.20 -19.48
N THR A 99 -2.64 -20.61 -20.55
CA THR A 99 -1.26 -20.91 -21.02
C THR A 99 -0.24 -20.65 -19.90
N ALA A 100 -0.37 -19.58 -19.12
CA ALA A 100 0.51 -19.27 -17.99
C ALA A 100 0.41 -20.30 -16.85
N LEU A 101 -0.79 -20.80 -16.53
CA LEU A 101 -0.98 -21.89 -15.55
C LEU A 101 -0.36 -23.22 -16.04
N GLY A 102 -0.56 -23.57 -17.31
CA GLY A 102 0.03 -24.76 -17.91
C GLY A 102 1.56 -24.72 -17.95
N LEU A 103 2.15 -23.60 -18.40
CA LEU A 103 3.59 -23.32 -18.29
C LEU A 103 4.10 -23.47 -16.85
N ALA A 104 3.35 -22.97 -15.87
CA ALA A 104 3.75 -23.04 -14.47
C ALA A 104 3.67 -24.45 -13.87
N GLN A 105 2.77 -25.30 -14.38
CA GLN A 105 2.67 -26.72 -13.98
C GLN A 105 3.74 -27.58 -14.67
N GLN A 106 3.91 -27.43 -15.98
CA GLN A 106 4.74 -28.30 -16.81
C GLN A 106 6.22 -27.85 -16.81
N HIS A 107 6.48 -26.54 -16.75
CA HIS A 107 7.82 -25.94 -16.89
C HIS A 107 8.13 -24.87 -15.79
N PRO A 108 7.99 -25.20 -14.49
CA PRO A 108 8.20 -24.27 -13.37
C PRO A 108 9.65 -23.79 -13.20
N ASP A 109 10.61 -24.33 -13.95
CA ASP A 109 12.01 -23.89 -14.03
C ASP A 109 12.18 -22.70 -15.00
N ARG A 110 11.36 -22.63 -16.06
CA ARG A 110 11.35 -21.57 -17.08
C ARG A 110 10.68 -20.28 -16.60
N LEU A 111 9.89 -20.35 -15.53
CA LEU A 111 9.17 -19.21 -14.96
C LEU A 111 9.78 -18.72 -13.63
N ASP A 112 9.89 -17.41 -13.47
CA ASP A 112 10.19 -16.78 -12.18
C ASP A 112 8.93 -16.55 -11.35
N ARG A 113 7.93 -15.88 -11.93
CA ARG A 113 6.64 -15.54 -11.30
C ARG A 113 5.53 -15.45 -12.38
N VAL A 114 4.28 -15.69 -12.00
CA VAL A 114 3.16 -15.90 -12.92
C VAL A 114 1.97 -14.99 -12.60
N ILE A 115 1.47 -14.19 -13.55
CA ILE A 115 0.17 -13.51 -13.41
C ILE A 115 -0.88 -14.15 -14.32
N VAL A 116 -2.02 -14.47 -13.72
CA VAL A 116 -3.22 -14.97 -14.39
C VAL A 116 -4.26 -13.85 -14.35
N CYS A 117 -4.55 -13.22 -15.49
CA CYS A 117 -5.54 -12.15 -15.61
C CYS A 117 -6.84 -12.70 -16.22
N ASP A 118 -8.01 -12.42 -15.62
CA ASP A 118 -9.36 -12.77 -16.12
C ASP A 118 -9.44 -14.18 -16.78
N SER A 119 -9.03 -15.21 -16.04
CA SER A 119 -8.85 -16.56 -16.59
C SER A 119 -9.18 -17.64 -15.57
N PRO A 120 -10.30 -18.38 -15.71
CA PRO A 120 -10.57 -19.54 -14.88
C PRO A 120 -9.54 -20.64 -15.16
N CYS A 121 -9.17 -21.41 -14.13
CA CYS A 121 -8.19 -22.49 -14.29
C CYS A 121 -8.70 -23.73 -15.05
N GLN A 122 -10.00 -23.88 -15.25
CA GLN A 122 -10.60 -25.05 -15.91
C GLN A 122 -11.87 -24.66 -16.66
N SER A 123 -12.19 -25.41 -17.71
CA SER A 123 -13.52 -25.36 -18.31
C SER A 123 -14.55 -26.08 -17.42
N THR A 124 -15.80 -25.68 -17.59
CA THR A 124 -17.01 -26.34 -17.09
C THR A 124 -17.87 -26.77 -18.28
N PRO A 125 -18.74 -27.79 -18.15
CA PRO A 125 -19.60 -28.24 -19.26
C PRO A 125 -20.38 -27.10 -19.93
N THR A 126 -20.90 -26.15 -19.15
CA THR A 126 -21.58 -24.94 -19.65
C THR A 126 -20.65 -24.05 -20.46
N SER A 127 -19.41 -23.81 -20.01
CA SER A 127 -18.45 -23.01 -20.78
C SER A 127 -17.97 -23.74 -22.04
N SER A 128 -17.81 -25.07 -22.00
CA SER A 128 -17.42 -25.89 -23.15
C SER A 128 -18.50 -25.82 -24.23
N GLN A 129 -19.77 -26.02 -23.87
CA GLN A 129 -20.90 -25.83 -24.77
C GLN A 129 -20.92 -24.42 -25.39
N GLN A 130 -20.77 -23.38 -24.56
CA GLN A 130 -20.72 -22.00 -25.06
C GLN A 130 -19.53 -21.71 -26.00
N TRP A 131 -18.43 -22.46 -25.91
CA TRP A 131 -17.34 -22.35 -26.87
C TRP A 131 -17.64 -23.08 -28.18
N GLU A 132 -18.26 -24.26 -28.14
CA GLU A 132 -18.75 -24.95 -29.36
C GLU A 132 -19.82 -24.12 -30.10
N GLU A 133 -20.76 -23.52 -29.38
CA GLU A 133 -21.76 -22.61 -29.95
C GLU A 133 -21.10 -21.43 -30.68
N ARG A 134 -20.07 -20.82 -30.08
CA ARG A 134 -19.29 -19.73 -30.72
C ARG A 134 -18.46 -20.23 -31.90
N ILE A 135 -17.93 -21.45 -31.85
CA ILE A 135 -17.23 -22.09 -32.98
C ILE A 135 -18.19 -22.25 -34.16
N VAL A 136 -19.41 -22.74 -33.93
CA VAL A 136 -20.45 -22.90 -34.96
C VAL A 136 -20.89 -21.56 -35.53
N ILE A 137 -20.99 -20.50 -34.72
CA ILE A 137 -21.26 -19.13 -35.21
C ILE A 137 -20.10 -18.63 -36.08
N ALA A 138 -18.85 -18.73 -35.62
CA ALA A 138 -17.67 -18.31 -36.38
C ALA A 138 -17.55 -19.04 -37.73
N GLN A 139 -17.85 -20.34 -37.76
CA GLN A 139 -17.85 -21.16 -38.98
C GLN A 139 -18.94 -20.75 -39.98
N LYS A 140 -20.14 -20.40 -39.51
CA LYS A 140 -21.31 -20.12 -40.38
C LYS A 140 -21.48 -18.65 -40.75
N GLN A 141 -21.01 -17.73 -39.91
CA GLN A 141 -21.30 -16.30 -39.99
C GLN A 141 -20.04 -15.41 -39.90
N GLY A 142 -18.85 -16.02 -39.78
CA GLY A 142 -17.59 -15.31 -39.60
C GLY A 142 -17.46 -14.65 -38.23
N MET A 143 -16.39 -13.85 -38.05
CA MET A 143 -16.16 -13.15 -36.78
C MET A 143 -17.09 -11.96 -36.53
N GLU A 144 -17.75 -11.41 -37.56
CA GLU A 144 -18.62 -10.24 -37.40
C GLU A 144 -19.79 -10.52 -36.44
N ALA A 145 -20.43 -11.69 -36.60
CA ALA A 145 -21.50 -12.17 -35.72
C ALA A 145 -21.06 -12.41 -34.26
N LEU A 146 -19.74 -12.39 -33.98
CA LEU A 146 -19.18 -12.50 -32.64
C LEU A 146 -18.67 -11.18 -32.06
N VAL A 147 -18.66 -10.07 -32.83
CA VAL A 147 -18.17 -8.76 -32.36
C VAL A 147 -19.02 -8.25 -31.21
N GLU A 148 -20.25 -7.80 -31.45
CA GLU A 148 -21.06 -7.19 -30.38
C GLU A 148 -21.44 -8.18 -29.26
N PRO A 149 -21.78 -9.46 -29.49
CA PRO A 149 -21.97 -10.43 -28.41
C PRO A 149 -20.72 -10.66 -27.54
N THR A 150 -19.52 -10.39 -28.06
CA THR A 150 -18.30 -10.39 -27.26
C THR A 150 -18.09 -9.05 -26.56
N MET A 151 -18.40 -7.91 -27.19
CA MET A 151 -18.40 -6.60 -26.53
C MET A 151 -19.36 -6.56 -25.32
N THR A 152 -20.60 -7.05 -25.46
CA THR A 152 -21.60 -7.17 -24.37
C THR A 152 -21.11 -8.02 -23.19
N ARG A 153 -20.19 -8.97 -23.43
CA ARG A 153 -19.60 -9.85 -22.41
C ARG A 153 -18.30 -9.30 -21.81
N TRP A 154 -17.60 -8.42 -22.52
CA TRP A 154 -16.32 -7.83 -22.11
C TRP A 154 -16.44 -6.44 -21.48
N PHE A 155 -17.57 -5.75 -21.66
CA PHE A 155 -17.77 -4.39 -21.17
C PHE A 155 -19.13 -4.24 -20.48
N PRO A 156 -19.17 -3.67 -19.26
CA PRO A 156 -20.40 -3.24 -18.60
C PRO A 156 -21.29 -2.35 -19.48
N PRO A 157 -22.64 -2.46 -19.38
CA PRO A 157 -23.57 -1.73 -20.25
C PRO A 157 -23.39 -0.21 -20.25
N GLU A 158 -22.96 0.38 -19.12
CA GLU A 158 -22.74 1.81 -19.00
C GLU A 158 -21.60 2.32 -19.90
N VAL A 159 -20.58 1.50 -20.19
CA VAL A 159 -19.47 1.91 -21.07
C VAL A 159 -19.77 1.61 -22.54
N LEU A 160 -20.51 0.53 -22.84
CA LEU A 160 -21.04 0.30 -24.18
C LEU A 160 -22.00 1.42 -24.60
N LYS A 161 -22.82 1.92 -23.67
CA LYS A 161 -23.71 3.09 -23.90
C LYS A 161 -22.93 4.41 -24.08
N ALA A 162 -21.76 4.55 -23.45
CA ALA A 162 -20.91 5.74 -23.58
C ALA A 162 -20.04 5.73 -24.85
N ASP A 163 -19.96 4.58 -25.54
CA ASP A 163 -19.20 4.27 -26.75
C ASP A 163 -17.86 5.02 -26.94
N PRO A 164 -16.92 4.97 -25.96
CA PRO A 164 -15.67 5.72 -26.05
C PRO A 164 -14.78 5.23 -27.22
N PRO A 165 -14.06 6.10 -27.95
CA PRO A 165 -13.34 5.78 -29.20
C PRO A 165 -12.21 4.72 -29.15
N HIS A 166 -12.03 4.05 -28.01
CA HIS A 166 -11.17 2.89 -27.90
C HIS A 166 -11.91 1.58 -28.23
N LEU A 167 -13.24 1.52 -28.06
CA LEU A 167 -14.01 0.29 -28.24
C LEU A 167 -13.90 -0.22 -29.67
N ASP A 168 -13.85 0.68 -30.65
CA ASP A 168 -13.64 0.33 -32.06
C ASP A 168 -12.33 -0.41 -32.32
N LYS A 169 -11.28 -0.14 -31.52
CA LYS A 169 -10.02 -0.90 -31.60
C LYS A 169 -10.21 -2.34 -31.11
N VAL A 170 -11.11 -2.56 -30.15
CA VAL A 170 -11.44 -3.89 -29.63
C VAL A 170 -12.40 -4.62 -30.56
N ARG A 171 -13.46 -3.96 -31.05
CA ARG A 171 -14.33 -4.44 -32.14
C ARG A 171 -13.50 -4.87 -33.35
N GLN A 172 -12.56 -4.04 -33.77
CA GLN A 172 -11.68 -4.33 -34.90
C GLN A 172 -10.70 -5.47 -34.62
N MET A 173 -10.23 -5.67 -33.38
CA MET A 173 -9.45 -6.87 -33.02
C MET A 173 -10.29 -8.15 -33.13
N ILE A 174 -11.53 -8.16 -32.64
CA ILE A 174 -12.43 -9.30 -32.77
C ILE A 174 -12.72 -9.59 -34.26
N ARG A 175 -13.17 -8.57 -35.00
CA ARG A 175 -13.47 -8.63 -36.44
C ARG A 175 -12.30 -9.12 -37.29
N SER A 176 -11.08 -8.64 -37.00
CA SER A 176 -9.87 -9.02 -37.75
C SER A 176 -9.20 -10.32 -37.28
N THR A 177 -9.80 -11.04 -36.32
CA THR A 177 -9.30 -12.36 -35.92
C THR A 177 -9.60 -13.39 -37.01
N PRO A 178 -8.61 -14.15 -37.49
CA PRO A 178 -8.84 -15.22 -38.47
C PRO A 178 -9.78 -16.31 -37.93
N VAL A 179 -10.85 -16.65 -38.66
CA VAL A 179 -11.88 -17.61 -38.24
C VAL A 179 -11.28 -18.97 -37.83
N ASN A 180 -10.35 -19.52 -38.60
CA ASN A 180 -9.66 -20.76 -38.26
C ASN A 180 -8.85 -20.67 -36.95
N GLY A 181 -8.25 -19.51 -36.66
CA GLY A 181 -7.50 -19.26 -35.44
C GLY A 181 -8.40 -19.07 -34.21
N PHE A 182 -9.54 -18.40 -34.40
CA PHE A 182 -10.59 -18.36 -33.39
C PHE A 182 -11.10 -19.77 -33.06
N ILE A 183 -11.41 -20.59 -34.07
CA ILE A 183 -11.86 -21.98 -33.87
C ILE A 183 -10.80 -22.81 -33.14
N GLY A 184 -9.54 -22.72 -33.58
CA GLY A 184 -8.41 -23.43 -32.98
C GLY A 184 -8.28 -23.12 -31.49
N CYS A 185 -8.26 -21.84 -31.13
CA CYS A 185 -8.09 -21.41 -29.73
C CYS A 185 -9.37 -21.52 -28.87
N ALA A 186 -10.56 -21.36 -29.46
CA ALA A 186 -11.82 -21.60 -28.75
C ALA A 186 -11.97 -23.08 -28.37
N ALA A 187 -11.47 -24.00 -29.21
CA ALA A 187 -11.43 -25.43 -28.89
C ALA A 187 -10.54 -25.72 -27.67
N ALA A 188 -9.38 -25.08 -27.56
CA ALA A 188 -8.52 -25.20 -26.37
C ALA A 188 -9.22 -24.63 -25.12
N LEU A 189 -9.95 -23.52 -25.25
CA LEU A 189 -10.73 -22.94 -24.14
C LEU A 189 -11.95 -23.79 -23.75
N ALA A 190 -12.48 -24.64 -24.64
CA ALA A 190 -13.53 -25.59 -24.33
C ALA A 190 -13.05 -26.76 -23.45
N ASP A 191 -11.78 -27.17 -23.58
CA ASP A 191 -11.22 -28.36 -22.93
C ASP A 191 -9.87 -28.06 -22.25
N HIS A 192 -9.90 -27.71 -20.96
CA HIS A 192 -8.71 -27.51 -20.14
C HIS A 192 -8.99 -27.71 -18.65
N ASN A 193 -8.01 -28.24 -17.91
CA ASN A 193 -8.08 -28.33 -16.45
C ASN A 193 -6.70 -28.14 -15.80
N TYR A 194 -6.52 -26.96 -15.22
CA TYR A 194 -5.37 -26.55 -14.41
C TYR A 194 -5.74 -26.33 -12.93
N ALA A 195 -6.88 -26.85 -12.44
CA ALA A 195 -7.20 -26.77 -11.00
C ALA A 195 -6.13 -27.48 -10.15
N ALA A 196 -5.56 -28.57 -10.64
CA ALA A 196 -4.40 -29.22 -10.04
C ALA A 196 -3.14 -28.34 -10.07
N ALA A 197 -2.94 -27.49 -11.09
CA ALA A 197 -1.86 -26.51 -11.11
C ALA A 197 -2.04 -25.47 -10.00
N VAL A 198 -3.25 -24.94 -9.82
CA VAL A 198 -3.58 -23.99 -8.75
C VAL A 198 -3.27 -24.59 -7.38
N ALA A 199 -3.46 -25.90 -7.17
CA ALA A 199 -2.99 -26.56 -5.95
C ALA A 199 -1.45 -26.72 -5.89
N THR A 200 -0.78 -27.17 -6.97
CA THR A 200 0.58 -27.75 -6.91
C THR A 200 1.74 -26.83 -7.34
N VAL A 201 1.50 -25.77 -8.12
CA VAL A 201 2.56 -24.90 -8.69
C VAL A 201 3.38 -24.19 -7.61
N LYS A 202 4.68 -24.48 -7.53
CA LYS A 202 5.58 -23.91 -6.50
C LYS A 202 6.08 -22.48 -6.79
N ARG A 203 5.76 -21.91 -7.95
CA ARG A 203 6.11 -20.52 -8.28
C ARG A 203 5.08 -19.54 -7.68
N PRO A 204 5.48 -18.29 -7.37
CA PRO A 204 4.51 -17.25 -7.02
C PRO A 204 3.52 -17.05 -8.17
N VAL A 205 2.23 -17.16 -7.86
CA VAL A 205 1.11 -16.89 -8.77
C VAL A 205 0.28 -15.75 -8.20
N LEU A 206 -0.08 -14.78 -9.03
CA LEU A 206 -1.02 -13.70 -8.73
C LEU A 206 -2.23 -13.83 -9.67
N PHE A 207 -3.42 -13.89 -9.09
CA PHE A 207 -4.68 -13.82 -9.82
C PHE A 207 -5.17 -12.36 -9.84
N LEU A 208 -5.48 -11.84 -11.03
CA LEU A 208 -5.98 -10.48 -11.24
C LEU A 208 -7.29 -10.55 -12.04
N VAL A 209 -8.32 -9.85 -11.58
CA VAL A 209 -9.63 -9.82 -12.23
C VAL A 209 -10.33 -8.50 -11.89
N GLY A 210 -11.02 -7.91 -12.86
CA GLY A 210 -11.88 -6.76 -12.63
C GLY A 210 -13.10 -7.16 -11.80
N GLU A 211 -13.60 -6.24 -10.97
CA GLU A 211 -14.70 -6.56 -10.06
C GLU A 211 -15.99 -6.97 -10.78
N LYS A 212 -16.26 -6.36 -11.95
CA LYS A 212 -17.43 -6.61 -12.79
C LYS A 212 -17.23 -7.75 -13.81
N ASP A 213 -16.05 -8.37 -13.86
CA ASP A 213 -15.72 -9.38 -14.88
C ASP A 213 -16.43 -10.70 -14.59
N ALA A 214 -16.88 -11.40 -15.64
CA ALA A 214 -17.60 -12.68 -15.49
C ALA A 214 -16.74 -13.79 -14.84
N ALA A 215 -15.40 -13.70 -14.90
CA ALA A 215 -14.52 -14.63 -14.21
C ALA A 215 -14.26 -14.27 -12.73
N ALA A 216 -14.77 -13.15 -12.20
CA ALA A 216 -14.47 -12.74 -10.83
C ALA A 216 -14.90 -13.77 -9.76
N PRO A 217 -16.11 -14.38 -9.80
CA PRO A 217 -16.50 -15.40 -8.83
C PRO A 217 -15.61 -16.67 -8.81
N PRO A 218 -15.25 -17.32 -9.94
CA PRO A 218 -14.31 -18.43 -9.90
C PRO A 218 -12.88 -17.99 -9.55
N MET A 219 -12.42 -16.83 -10.00
CA MET A 219 -11.07 -16.30 -9.68
C MET A 219 -10.88 -16.06 -8.17
N ARG A 220 -11.88 -15.51 -7.47
CA ARG A 220 -11.83 -15.33 -6.00
C ARG A 220 -11.66 -16.67 -5.28
N LYS A 221 -12.46 -17.68 -5.64
CA LYS A 221 -12.36 -19.06 -5.08
C LYS A 221 -11.01 -19.73 -5.28
N LEU A 222 -10.36 -19.50 -6.42
CA LEU A 222 -9.02 -20.04 -6.71
C LEU A 222 -7.92 -19.40 -5.86
N HIS A 223 -8.13 -18.18 -5.37
CA HIS A 223 -7.26 -17.51 -4.42
C HIS A 223 -7.49 -17.99 -2.98
N GLU A 224 -8.75 -18.07 -2.56
CA GLU A 224 -9.17 -18.59 -1.24
C GLU A 224 -8.57 -19.98 -0.97
N ALA A 225 -8.58 -20.85 -1.98
CA ALA A 225 -8.02 -22.21 -1.91
C ALA A 225 -6.48 -22.29 -1.84
N ARG A 226 -5.75 -21.18 -1.86
CA ARG A 226 -4.29 -21.15 -2.11
C ARG A 226 -3.44 -20.34 -1.13
N SER A 227 -4.05 -19.50 -0.29
CA SER A 227 -3.31 -18.45 0.46
C SER A 227 -2.41 -17.57 -0.42
N ALA A 228 -2.68 -17.51 -1.73
CA ALA A 228 -2.01 -16.61 -2.66
C ALA A 228 -2.48 -15.17 -2.40
N ARG A 229 -1.74 -14.17 -2.86
CA ARG A 229 -2.23 -12.77 -2.82
C ARG A 229 -3.16 -12.53 -4.01
N VAL A 230 -4.41 -12.20 -3.76
CA VAL A 230 -5.28 -11.46 -4.70
C VAL A 230 -5.19 -9.98 -4.37
N MET A 231 -5.35 -9.14 -5.39
CA MET A 231 -5.57 -7.72 -5.22
C MET A 231 -6.97 -7.39 -5.77
N SER A 232 -7.98 -7.51 -4.92
CA SER A 232 -9.39 -7.34 -5.26
C SER A 232 -9.83 -5.87 -5.12
N SER A 233 -9.17 -4.96 -5.83
CA SER A 233 -9.65 -3.59 -6.00
C SER A 233 -9.01 -2.88 -7.21
N LEU A 234 -9.85 -2.59 -8.20
CA LEU A 234 -9.69 -1.47 -9.12
C LEU A 234 -11.07 -0.82 -9.23
N PRO A 235 -11.27 0.46 -8.85
CA PRO A 235 -12.54 1.13 -9.04
C PRO A 235 -12.88 1.26 -10.55
N PRO A 236 -14.16 1.39 -10.92
CA PRO A 236 -14.61 1.42 -12.32
C PRO A 236 -13.95 2.58 -13.10
N PRO A 237 -13.66 2.40 -14.40
CA PRO A 237 -14.70 2.11 -15.39
C PRO A 237 -14.62 0.72 -16.01
N GLY A 238 -15.74 0.31 -16.59
CA GLY A 238 -15.84 -0.92 -17.38
C GLY A 238 -15.00 -0.85 -18.66
N THR A 239 -13.79 -1.39 -18.64
CA THR A 239 -12.91 -1.44 -19.81
C THR A 239 -12.10 -2.71 -19.84
N PHE A 240 -11.69 -3.12 -21.03
CA PHE A 240 -10.44 -3.87 -21.22
C PHE A 240 -9.35 -3.30 -20.30
N PRO A 241 -8.49 -4.11 -19.67
CA PRO A 241 -7.37 -3.64 -18.83
C PRO A 241 -6.33 -2.74 -19.55
N THR A 242 -6.62 -2.31 -20.78
CA THR A 242 -5.68 -1.75 -21.74
C THR A 242 -6.21 -0.60 -22.62
N SER A 243 -7.48 -0.19 -22.52
CA SER A 243 -8.12 0.57 -23.60
C SER A 243 -8.48 2.06 -23.32
N THR A 244 -9.07 2.43 -22.17
CA THR A 244 -9.03 3.84 -21.69
C THR A 244 -8.72 3.97 -20.21
N SER A 245 -7.43 4.04 -19.92
CA SER A 245 -6.90 5.12 -19.07
C SER A 245 -5.41 5.30 -19.36
N PRO A 246 -4.91 6.53 -19.59
CA PRO A 246 -3.48 6.79 -19.56
C PRO A 246 -2.90 6.68 -18.13
N ARG A 247 -3.76 6.39 -17.14
CA ARG A 247 -3.40 6.08 -15.75
C ARG A 247 -3.76 4.63 -15.42
N LEU A 248 -3.13 3.67 -16.11
CA LEU A 248 -2.72 2.47 -15.41
C LEU A 248 -1.68 2.92 -14.37
N SER A 249 -2.14 3.23 -13.16
CA SER A 249 -1.26 3.66 -12.09
C SER A 249 -0.20 2.57 -11.86
N PRO A 250 1.11 2.88 -11.78
CA PRO A 250 2.17 1.91 -11.53
C PRO A 250 2.20 1.46 -10.06
N ALA A 251 1.01 1.28 -9.46
CA ALA A 251 0.70 1.12 -8.04
C ALA A 251 0.16 -0.27 -7.59
N PRO A 252 -0.23 -1.22 -8.48
CA PRO A 252 -0.43 -2.63 -8.08
C PRO A 252 0.83 -3.50 -8.33
N LEU A 253 1.55 -3.27 -9.42
CA LEU A 253 2.69 -4.09 -9.86
C LEU A 253 3.97 -4.03 -8.95
N PRO A 254 4.18 -3.07 -8.01
CA PRO A 254 5.96 -3.03 -6.79
C PRO A 254 6.15 -4.21 -5.85
N ILE A 255 5.30 -5.22 -6.03
CA ILE A 255 5.28 -6.44 -5.23
C ILE A 255 5.60 -7.63 -6.13
N PHE A 256 4.93 -7.72 -7.29
CA PHE A 256 4.96 -8.94 -8.08
C PHE A 256 6.20 -9.07 -8.99
N TRP A 257 6.92 -8.00 -9.31
CA TRP A 257 8.06 -8.07 -10.25
C TRP A 257 9.42 -7.63 -9.67
N ARG A 258 9.53 -7.36 -8.36
CA ARG A 258 10.87 -7.21 -7.74
C ARG A 258 11.62 -8.57 -7.80
N PRO A 259 12.93 -8.61 -8.09
CA PRO A 259 13.74 -9.82 -8.02
C PRO A 259 13.65 -10.52 -6.66
N ASN A 260 13.96 -11.82 -6.63
CA ASN A 260 14.03 -12.57 -5.38
C ASN A 260 15.46 -12.50 -4.83
N GLU A 261 15.74 -11.51 -3.97
CA GLU A 261 17.02 -11.32 -3.29
C GLU A 261 17.28 -12.45 -2.27
N GLY A 262 17.68 -13.61 -2.79
CA GLY A 262 17.79 -14.85 -2.02
C GLY A 262 18.44 -16.01 -2.78
N ALA A 263 19.34 -15.72 -3.73
CA ALA A 263 20.13 -16.72 -4.45
C ALA A 263 21.38 -16.10 -5.11
N ALA A 264 22.27 -15.47 -4.33
CA ALA A 264 23.55 -15.00 -4.83
C ALA A 264 24.50 -16.19 -5.06
N ALA A 265 24.61 -16.66 -6.31
CA ALA A 265 25.72 -17.54 -6.70
C ALA A 265 27.03 -16.72 -6.66
N PRO A 266 28.13 -17.22 -6.06
CA PRO A 266 29.33 -16.42 -5.87
C PRO A 266 30.04 -16.16 -7.19
N ALA A 267 30.08 -14.87 -7.60
CA ALA A 267 30.87 -14.44 -8.75
C ALA A 267 32.36 -14.59 -8.43
N CYS A 268 33.04 -15.49 -9.15
CA CYS A 268 34.45 -15.80 -8.93
C CYS A 268 35.33 -14.57 -9.19
N ARG A 269 35.97 -14.03 -8.14
CA ARG A 269 37.11 -13.12 -8.24
C ARG A 269 38.37 -13.85 -7.80
N ARG A 270 39.42 -13.80 -8.62
CA ARG A 270 40.76 -14.24 -8.21
C ARG A 270 41.28 -13.32 -7.12
N LEU A 271 41.84 -13.91 -6.08
CA LEU A 271 42.67 -13.24 -5.08
C LEU A 271 43.73 -14.24 -4.61
N ASP A 272 44.96 -14.06 -5.08
CA ASP A 272 46.10 -14.83 -4.63
C ASP A 272 46.51 -14.39 -3.22
N CYS A 273 46.44 -15.29 -2.25
CA CYS A 273 47.31 -15.23 -1.07
C CYS A 273 47.58 -16.64 -0.54
N LYS A 274 48.74 -16.83 0.11
CA LYS A 274 49.24 -18.13 0.55
C LYS A 274 49.04 -18.34 2.05
N LEU A 275 49.01 -19.62 2.46
CA LEU A 275 49.04 -20.12 3.84
C LEU A 275 47.73 -19.88 4.63
N ALA A 276 47.37 -20.67 5.64
CA ALA A 276 48.00 -21.90 6.16
C ALA A 276 47.00 -23.07 6.16
N GLY A 277 47.50 -24.31 6.05
CA GLY A 277 46.66 -25.48 5.84
C GLY A 277 46.18 -26.18 7.11
N ARG A 278 44.99 -26.82 7.01
CA ARG A 278 44.60 -28.04 7.74
C ARG A 278 43.56 -28.79 6.91
N SER A 279 43.81 -30.06 6.65
CA SER A 279 43.03 -30.91 5.76
C SER A 279 42.01 -31.76 6.52
N TYR A 280 40.77 -31.80 6.04
CA TYR A 280 39.85 -32.92 6.32
C TYR A 280 39.11 -33.32 5.04
N THR A 281 39.06 -34.63 4.80
CA THR A 281 38.52 -35.25 3.58
C THR A 281 37.04 -35.59 3.70
N PHE A 282 36.34 -35.65 2.58
CA PHE A 282 34.93 -36.01 2.49
C PHE A 282 34.79 -37.35 1.76
N GLU A 283 34.10 -38.33 2.34
CA GLU A 283 33.63 -39.54 1.65
C GLU A 283 32.13 -39.76 1.94
N PRO A 284 31.30 -40.04 0.92
CA PRO A 284 29.88 -40.37 1.11
C PRO A 284 29.66 -41.89 1.25
N ARG A 285 28.72 -42.31 2.11
CA ARG A 285 28.27 -43.71 2.17
C ARG A 285 26.76 -43.91 2.02
N SER A 286 26.40 -44.33 0.81
CA SER A 286 25.47 -45.41 0.48
C SER A 286 24.19 -45.60 1.32
N SER A 287 23.08 -45.45 0.62
CA SER A 287 21.79 -46.11 0.84
C SER A 287 21.80 -47.49 1.53
N ARG A 288 20.82 -47.72 2.41
CA ARG A 288 20.21 -49.04 2.65
C ARG A 288 18.73 -48.88 3.03
N ALA A 289 17.87 -49.66 2.40
CA ALA A 289 16.45 -49.77 2.74
C ALA A 289 16.05 -51.24 2.85
N ARG A 290 15.23 -51.60 3.86
CA ARG A 290 14.25 -52.72 3.78
C ARG A 290 13.46 -52.93 5.08
N ARG A 291 12.16 -53.24 4.91
CA ARG A 291 11.22 -53.89 5.87
C ARG A 291 10.86 -53.04 7.12
N GLY A 292 9.62 -52.89 7.56
CA GLY A 292 8.31 -53.33 7.00
C GLY A 292 7.60 -54.38 7.85
N ARG A 293 6.40 -54.03 8.37
CA ARG A 293 5.34 -54.91 8.93
C ARG A 293 3.98 -54.25 8.70
N ALA A 294 2.90 -55.04 8.76
CA ALA A 294 1.52 -54.62 8.51
C ALA A 294 0.53 -55.34 9.46
N SER A 295 -0.77 -55.02 9.36
CA SER A 295 -1.92 -55.53 10.16
C SER A 295 -1.90 -55.12 11.65
N HIS A 296 -3.01 -54.70 12.26
CA HIS A 296 -4.33 -55.35 12.22
C HIS A 296 -5.55 -54.42 12.05
N PHE A 297 -6.65 -55.01 11.59
CA PHE A 297 -8.01 -54.46 11.61
C PHE A 297 -8.68 -54.69 12.97
N LYS A 298 -9.62 -53.80 13.33
CA LYS A 298 -10.95 -54.22 13.80
C LYS A 298 -11.99 -53.13 13.56
N ALA A 299 -13.17 -53.52 13.10
CA ALA A 299 -14.33 -52.67 12.90
C ALA A 299 -15.53 -53.24 13.66
N LEU A 300 -16.45 -52.37 14.06
CA LEU A 300 -17.80 -52.73 14.51
C LEU A 300 -18.78 -51.66 14.00
N GLY A 301 -19.98 -52.09 13.61
CA GLY A 301 -21.07 -51.20 13.20
C GLY A 301 -22.37 -51.97 13.01
N PHE A 302 -23.47 -51.30 13.33
CA PHE A 302 -24.88 -51.61 13.03
C PHE A 302 -25.56 -50.23 12.94
N ASP A 303 -26.14 -49.82 11.81
CA ASP A 303 -27.33 -50.31 11.09
C ASP A 303 -28.67 -49.93 11.75
N ALA A 304 -29.71 -49.70 10.93
CA ALA A 304 -30.79 -48.76 11.23
C ALA A 304 -32.22 -49.34 11.14
N ARG A 305 -33.19 -48.64 11.75
CA ARG A 305 -34.62 -48.61 11.36
C ARG A 305 -35.43 -47.48 12.05
N ARG A 306 -36.64 -47.21 11.55
CA ARG A 306 -37.64 -46.15 11.92
C ARG A 306 -38.95 -46.83 12.46
N PRO A 307 -40.08 -46.12 12.71
CA PRO A 307 -40.41 -44.96 13.57
C PRO A 307 -41.65 -45.24 14.48
N PRO A 308 -42.23 -44.24 15.19
CA PRO A 308 -43.54 -43.66 14.79
C PRO A 308 -43.59 -42.11 15.02
N ARG A 309 -44.52 -41.23 14.57
CA ARG A 309 -46.01 -41.16 14.38
C ARG A 309 -46.81 -41.18 15.70
N THR A 310 -47.81 -40.34 16.01
CA THR A 310 -48.49 -39.15 15.43
C THR A 310 -49.17 -38.37 16.59
N SER A 311 -49.33 -37.04 16.62
CA SER A 311 -50.40 -36.18 16.01
C SER A 311 -50.31 -34.75 16.63
N SER A 312 -51.02 -33.66 16.28
CA SER A 312 -52.28 -33.48 15.53
C SER A 312 -52.48 -32.07 14.91
N ARG A 313 -53.05 -32.04 13.70
CA ARG A 313 -53.97 -31.03 13.07
C ARG A 313 -53.61 -29.53 12.93
N ASN A 314 -53.97 -29.03 11.73
CA ASN A 314 -54.00 -27.65 11.19
C ASN A 314 -55.22 -26.83 11.74
N PRO A 315 -55.48 -25.52 11.44
CA PRO A 315 -55.15 -24.82 10.18
C PRO A 315 -54.70 -23.34 10.20
N GLN A 316 -54.12 -22.93 9.06
CA GLN A 316 -54.23 -21.62 8.36
C GLN A 316 -54.14 -20.29 9.14
N GLY A 317 -53.15 -19.47 8.75
CA GLY A 317 -53.16 -18.01 8.96
C GLY A 317 -52.02 -17.32 8.22
N LYS A 318 -52.33 -16.45 7.24
CA LYS A 318 -51.32 -15.51 6.69
C LYS A 318 -51.16 -14.36 7.69
N ASN A 319 -49.93 -14.01 8.03
CA ASN A 319 -49.60 -12.60 8.32
C ASN A 319 -48.10 -12.33 8.18
N VAL A 320 -47.79 -11.12 7.73
CA VAL A 320 -46.41 -10.63 7.62
C VAL A 320 -46.00 -10.10 8.99
N MET A 321 -45.00 -10.71 9.63
CA MET A 321 -44.34 -10.11 10.78
C MET A 321 -43.27 -9.13 10.30
N THR A 322 -43.52 -7.84 10.49
CA THR A 322 -42.51 -6.79 10.33
C THR A 322 -41.41 -6.98 11.36
N ALA A 323 -40.16 -7.04 10.91
CA ALA A 323 -39.01 -6.98 11.82
C ALA A 323 -39.03 -5.62 12.53
N ALA A 324 -39.00 -5.63 13.86
CA ALA A 324 -38.98 -4.39 14.64
C ALA A 324 -37.71 -3.60 14.32
N ALA A 325 -37.86 -2.31 14.03
CA ALA A 325 -36.71 -1.43 13.85
C ALA A 325 -35.95 -1.30 15.16
N ALA A 326 -34.70 -1.78 15.18
CA ALA A 326 -33.81 -1.56 16.31
C ALA A 326 -33.59 -0.04 16.48
N THR A 327 -34.06 0.51 17.59
CA THR A 327 -33.87 1.93 17.91
C THR A 327 -32.38 2.22 18.04
N LYS A 328 -31.88 3.17 17.24
CA LYS A 328 -30.54 3.73 17.45
C LYS A 328 -30.47 4.28 18.89
N PRO A 329 -29.36 4.08 19.63
CA PRO A 329 -29.19 4.71 20.93
C PRO A 329 -29.32 6.24 20.79
N THR A 330 -30.23 6.84 21.54
CA THR A 330 -30.39 8.29 21.59
C THR A 330 -29.17 8.88 22.30
N GLN A 331 -28.29 9.55 21.57
CA GLN A 331 -27.15 10.25 22.15
C GLN A 331 -27.64 11.35 23.10
N THR A 332 -27.04 11.44 24.29
CA THR A 332 -27.31 12.55 25.21
C THR A 332 -26.65 13.82 24.67
N PRO A 333 -27.35 14.96 24.58
CA PRO A 333 -26.74 16.19 24.08
C PRO A 333 -25.59 16.69 24.97
N LEU A 334 -24.51 17.16 24.35
CA LEU A 334 -23.48 17.98 25.00
C LEU A 334 -24.13 19.16 25.75
N SER A 335 -23.65 19.47 26.96
CA SER A 335 -24.10 20.66 27.66
C SER A 335 -23.59 21.92 26.94
N ASN A 336 -24.51 22.79 26.52
CA ASN A 336 -24.23 23.96 25.66
C ASN A 336 -23.03 24.81 26.15
N LYS A 337 -22.96 25.02 27.47
CA LYS A 337 -21.91 25.77 28.16
C LYS A 337 -20.49 25.27 27.86
N ALA A 338 -20.28 23.95 27.80
CA ALA A 338 -18.95 23.38 27.60
C ALA A 338 -18.49 23.50 26.13
N ARG A 339 -19.43 23.45 25.17
CA ARG A 339 -19.20 23.77 23.76
C ARG A 339 -18.81 25.24 23.57
N GLU A 340 -19.59 26.15 24.15
CA GLU A 340 -19.35 27.61 24.09
C GLU A 340 -17.98 27.99 24.66
N MET A 341 -17.56 27.34 25.75
CA MET A 341 -16.22 27.54 26.32
C MET A 341 -15.10 27.17 25.34
N MET A 342 -15.23 26.10 24.53
CA MET A 342 -14.21 25.73 23.53
C MET A 342 -14.21 26.64 22.29
N GLU A 343 -15.38 27.08 21.84
CA GLU A 343 -15.50 28.04 20.74
C GLU A 343 -14.85 29.39 21.13
N ALA A 344 -15.05 29.85 22.36
CA ALA A 344 -14.39 31.05 22.89
C ALA A 344 -12.86 30.95 22.93
N ILE A 345 -12.28 29.77 23.19
CA ILE A 345 -10.81 29.60 23.17
C ILE A 345 -10.28 29.66 21.72
N ASN A 346 -11.01 29.17 20.72
CA ASN A 346 -10.56 29.22 19.32
C ASN A 346 -10.30 30.65 18.83
N THR A 347 -11.14 31.62 19.21
CA THR A 347 -10.95 33.04 18.87
C THR A 347 -9.63 33.59 19.40
N ASP A 348 -9.25 33.21 20.63
CA ASP A 348 -8.00 33.63 21.26
C ASP A 348 -6.78 32.85 20.71
N ALA A 349 -6.92 31.55 20.48
CA ALA A 349 -5.86 30.67 20.00
C ALA A 349 -5.47 30.92 18.53
N ALA A 350 -6.40 31.41 17.71
CA ALA A 350 -6.17 31.74 16.30
C ALA A 350 -5.00 32.72 16.09
N LYS A 351 -4.70 33.60 17.05
CA LYS A 351 -3.56 34.55 16.98
C LYS A 351 -2.18 33.85 16.98
N HIS A 352 -2.10 32.61 17.49
CA HIS A 352 -0.91 31.76 17.45
C HIS A 352 -0.94 30.78 16.27
N HIS A 353 -1.88 30.96 15.33
CA HIS A 353 -2.10 30.06 14.19
C HIS A 353 -2.30 28.59 14.60
N VAL A 354 -3.11 28.38 15.65
CA VAL A 354 -3.55 27.06 16.10
C VAL A 354 -5.08 27.01 16.19
N TRP A 355 -5.65 25.81 16.09
CA TRP A 355 -7.09 25.58 16.08
C TRP A 355 -7.46 24.38 16.96
N ILE A 356 -8.46 24.53 17.83
CA ILE A 356 -8.81 23.56 18.86
C ILE A 356 -9.95 22.67 18.35
N ARG A 357 -9.69 21.37 18.20
CA ARG A 357 -10.66 20.39 17.70
C ARG A 357 -11.66 19.97 18.78
N THR A 358 -12.94 20.08 18.46
CA THR A 358 -14.06 19.43 19.14
C THR A 358 -14.96 18.73 18.09
N GLN A 359 -15.89 17.87 18.50
CA GLN A 359 -16.93 17.38 17.56
C GLN A 359 -17.89 18.49 17.10
N ALA A 360 -18.05 19.55 17.90
CA ALA A 360 -18.92 20.68 17.57
C ALA A 360 -18.37 21.56 16.43
N ASN A 361 -17.04 21.73 16.35
CA ASN A 361 -16.40 22.52 15.30
C ASN A 361 -15.64 21.70 14.25
N ALA A 362 -15.59 20.37 14.40
CA ALA A 362 -14.97 19.47 13.44
C ALA A 362 -15.50 19.73 12.01
N PRO A 363 -14.62 19.86 11.00
CA PRO A 363 -15.01 19.90 9.58
C PRO A 363 -15.85 18.69 9.12
N ALA A 364 -15.95 17.64 9.94
CA ALA A 364 -16.76 16.45 9.74
C ALA A 364 -18.25 16.56 10.13
N GLN A 365 -18.78 17.77 10.44
CA GLN A 365 -20.24 17.97 10.54
C GLN A 365 -20.99 17.79 9.19
N ARG A 366 -20.27 17.50 8.10
CA ARG A 366 -20.77 16.62 7.03
C ARG A 366 -19.87 15.39 6.96
N PRO A 367 -20.43 14.17 6.85
CA PRO A 367 -19.62 12.96 6.75
C PRO A 367 -18.83 12.95 5.44
N TRP A 368 -17.55 12.59 5.53
CA TRP A 368 -16.62 12.49 4.41
C TRP A 368 -16.90 11.20 3.61
N PHE A 369 -18.05 11.18 2.94
CA PHE A 369 -18.71 10.04 2.31
C PHE A 369 -19.28 8.99 3.28
N SER A 370 -20.44 9.30 3.88
CA SER A 370 -21.42 8.27 4.26
C SER A 370 -22.69 8.46 3.41
N GLU A 371 -22.78 7.70 2.32
CA GLU A 371 -23.96 7.54 1.43
C GLU A 371 -24.86 8.77 1.22
N THR A 372 -24.29 9.90 0.79
CA THR A 372 -25.06 11.04 0.25
C THR A 372 -24.77 11.23 -1.23
N VAL A 373 -25.66 10.67 -2.07
CA VAL A 373 -25.73 11.00 -3.49
C VAL A 373 -26.17 12.47 -3.61
N GLY A 374 -25.30 13.34 -4.14
CA GLY A 374 -25.53 14.78 -4.21
C GLY A 374 -24.76 15.43 -5.36
N GLU A 375 -25.38 16.42 -5.98
CA GLU A 375 -24.92 17.06 -7.22
C GLU A 375 -23.76 18.05 -6.99
N GLY A 376 -22.87 18.24 -7.99
CA GLY A 376 -22.00 19.42 -8.06
C GLY A 376 -20.50 19.23 -8.35
N SER A 377 -19.99 18.00 -8.46
CA SER A 377 -18.56 17.76 -8.72
C SER A 377 -18.18 18.03 -10.19
N GLY A 378 -17.43 19.10 -10.49
CA GLY A 378 -16.82 19.23 -11.83
C GLY A 378 -16.43 20.60 -12.40
N GLN A 379 -16.21 21.66 -11.62
CA GLN A 379 -15.69 22.94 -12.16
C GLN A 379 -14.22 23.19 -11.81
N LEU A 380 -13.41 23.47 -12.83
CA LEU A 380 -12.01 23.87 -12.71
C LEU A 380 -11.89 25.40 -12.78
N ALA A 381 -11.07 25.99 -11.91
CA ALA A 381 -10.76 27.42 -11.96
C ALA A 381 -9.92 27.75 -13.21
N SER A 382 -10.27 28.84 -13.90
CA SER A 382 -9.58 29.30 -15.10
C SER A 382 -8.40 30.23 -14.77
N GLY A 383 -7.29 30.06 -15.49
CA GLY A 383 -6.12 30.94 -15.36
C GLY A 383 -4.82 30.31 -15.89
N ARG A 384 -4.07 31.02 -16.73
CA ARG A 384 -2.73 30.60 -17.17
C ARG A 384 -1.73 30.84 -16.04
N VAL A 385 -1.50 29.81 -15.22
CA VAL A 385 -0.74 29.86 -13.95
C VAL A 385 -1.44 30.79 -12.94
N ALA A 386 -2.45 30.26 -12.25
CA ALA A 386 -3.32 31.04 -11.37
C ALA A 386 -2.58 31.60 -10.13
N ALA A 387 -2.96 32.82 -9.72
CA ALA A 387 -2.49 33.49 -8.50
C ALA A 387 -2.89 32.80 -7.18
N ASN A 388 -3.58 31.66 -7.25
CA ASN A 388 -4.19 30.96 -6.12
C ASN A 388 -3.29 29.86 -5.50
N GLN A 389 -2.04 29.71 -5.95
CA GLN A 389 -1.12 28.72 -5.39
C GLN A 389 -0.52 29.20 -4.07
N MET A 390 -1.24 28.92 -2.98
CA MET A 390 -0.74 29.08 -1.59
C MET A 390 0.60 28.37 -1.38
N LYS A 391 1.45 28.95 -0.52
CA LYS A 391 2.79 28.44 -0.24
C LYS A 391 3.03 28.43 1.26
N THR A 392 3.55 27.30 1.76
CA THR A 392 3.98 27.17 3.16
C THR A 392 4.99 28.27 3.49
N LEU A 393 4.74 29.08 4.53
CA LEU A 393 5.67 30.08 5.02
C LEU A 393 6.59 29.49 6.10
N PRO A 394 7.83 29.99 6.27
CA PRO A 394 8.64 29.63 7.42
C PRO A 394 7.98 30.24 8.66
N TYR A 395 7.66 29.38 9.63
CA TYR A 395 6.93 29.72 10.84
C TYR A 395 7.35 28.82 12.02
N MET A 396 7.17 29.31 13.24
CA MET A 396 7.44 28.62 14.49
C MET A 396 6.30 28.87 15.48
N TRP A 397 5.82 27.81 16.13
CA TRP A 397 4.89 27.85 17.25
C TRP A 397 5.69 27.66 18.54
N ARG A 398 5.58 28.60 19.49
CA ARG A 398 6.24 28.48 20.78
C ARG A 398 5.44 27.62 21.75
N TRP A 399 6.10 26.67 22.41
CA TRP A 399 5.47 25.81 23.41
C TRP A 399 4.77 26.61 24.51
N SER A 400 5.44 27.66 25.00
CA SER A 400 4.90 28.56 26.03
C SER A 400 3.66 29.36 25.61
N GLU A 401 3.43 29.52 24.30
CA GLU A 401 2.28 30.25 23.76
C GLU A 401 1.05 29.35 23.60
N PHE A 402 1.20 28.14 23.02
CA PHE A 402 0.05 27.29 22.70
C PHE A 402 -0.25 26.18 23.71
N SER A 403 0.73 25.71 24.50
CA SER A 403 0.48 24.65 25.50
C SER A 403 -0.52 25.04 26.61
N PRO A 404 -0.69 26.31 27.03
CA PRO A 404 -1.77 26.69 27.95
C PRO A 404 -3.17 26.33 27.44
N TYR A 405 -3.38 26.28 26.11
CA TYR A 405 -4.64 25.83 25.53
C TYR A 405 -4.87 24.32 25.69
N LEU A 406 -3.82 23.48 25.63
CA LEU A 406 -3.92 22.03 25.90
C LEU A 406 -4.42 21.77 27.32
N HIS A 407 -3.86 22.46 28.30
CA HIS A 407 -4.29 22.34 29.70
C HIS A 407 -5.73 22.86 29.91
N ARG A 408 -6.15 23.91 29.20
CA ARG A 408 -7.55 24.39 29.21
C ARG A 408 -8.52 23.38 28.57
N ILE A 409 -8.14 22.71 27.48
CA ILE A 409 -8.91 21.64 26.83
C ILE A 409 -9.10 20.46 27.79
N SER A 410 -8.00 19.97 28.36
CA SER A 410 -7.97 18.86 29.32
C SER A 410 -8.85 19.16 30.55
N GLU A 411 -8.73 20.35 31.13
CA GLU A 411 -9.51 20.75 32.32
C GLU A 411 -10.99 20.98 32.03
N ILE A 412 -11.36 21.39 30.80
CA ILE A 412 -12.76 21.45 30.36
C ILE A 412 -13.33 20.04 30.19
N ALA A 413 -12.61 19.15 29.51
CA ALA A 413 -13.05 17.76 29.31
C ALA A 413 -13.22 17.01 30.65
N ARG A 414 -12.28 17.20 31.59
CA ARG A 414 -12.32 16.63 32.95
C ARG A 414 -13.50 17.14 33.81
N LYS A 415 -14.09 18.28 33.44
CA LYS A 415 -15.21 18.93 34.14
C LYS A 415 -16.55 18.85 33.41
N ALA A 416 -16.61 18.22 32.24
CA ALA A 416 -17.84 18.00 31.52
C ALA A 416 -18.63 16.82 32.13
N GLU A 417 -19.94 16.95 32.23
CA GLU A 417 -20.87 15.87 32.62
C GLU A 417 -21.16 14.90 31.45
N VAL A 418 -20.22 14.81 30.50
CA VAL A 418 -20.38 14.22 29.16
C VAL A 418 -19.09 13.49 28.81
N SER A 419 -19.16 12.35 28.11
CA SER A 419 -17.99 11.52 27.85
C SER A 419 -16.93 12.26 27.01
N PRO A 420 -15.62 12.08 27.28
CA PRO A 420 -14.55 12.63 26.43
C PRO A 420 -14.71 12.29 24.93
N ILE A 421 -15.23 11.09 24.62
CA ILE A 421 -15.52 10.60 23.26
C ILE A 421 -16.69 11.38 22.60
N GLU A 422 -17.65 11.85 23.39
CA GLU A 422 -18.77 12.68 22.95
C GLU A 422 -18.38 14.17 22.82
N PHE A 423 -17.15 14.51 23.23
CA PHE A 423 -16.60 15.87 23.18
C PHE A 423 -15.68 16.09 21.98
N ALA A 424 -14.81 15.11 21.70
CA ALA A 424 -13.96 15.05 20.51
C ALA A 424 -13.44 13.63 20.30
N ASP A 425 -13.37 13.15 19.05
CA ASP A 425 -12.71 11.86 18.72
C ASP A 425 -11.22 11.83 19.14
N ARG A 426 -10.60 13.02 19.21
CA ARG A 426 -9.28 13.29 19.79
C ARG A 426 -9.25 14.71 20.37
N GLN A 427 -9.08 14.87 21.68
CA GLN A 427 -8.79 16.17 22.31
C GLN A 427 -7.45 16.70 21.78
N SER A 428 -7.48 17.71 20.90
CA SER A 428 -6.29 18.08 20.13
C SER A 428 -6.29 19.51 19.61
N ILE A 429 -5.09 20.05 19.42
CA ILE A 429 -4.82 21.33 18.78
C ILE A 429 -4.16 21.08 17.43
N LEU A 430 -4.79 21.49 16.34
CA LEU A 430 -4.21 21.47 14.99
C LEU A 430 -3.37 22.73 14.76
N LEU A 431 -2.21 22.55 14.12
CA LEU A 431 -1.32 23.66 13.75
C LEU A 431 -1.57 24.07 12.28
N LEU A 432 -1.76 25.37 12.03
CA LEU A 432 -2.16 25.93 10.73
C LEU A 432 -1.05 26.83 10.20
N ASN A 433 -0.39 26.50 9.08
CA ASN A 433 0.65 27.38 8.55
C ASN A 433 0.02 28.69 8.02
N PRO A 434 0.52 29.89 8.39
CA PRO A 434 -0.06 31.16 7.94
C PRO A 434 -0.05 31.35 6.42
N GLY A 435 0.90 30.72 5.71
CA GLY A 435 0.96 30.76 4.24
C GLY A 435 -0.11 29.92 3.52
N LEU A 436 -0.87 29.12 4.28
CA LEU A 436 -1.86 28.15 3.77
C LEU A 436 -3.31 28.55 4.13
N ASN A 437 -3.53 29.83 4.43
CA ASN A 437 -4.83 30.50 4.55
C ASN A 437 -5.90 29.71 5.33
N GLY A 438 -5.58 29.38 6.58
CA GLY A 438 -6.52 28.71 7.51
C GLY A 438 -6.67 27.19 7.32
N ARG A 439 -6.00 26.57 6.34
CA ARG A 439 -6.04 25.11 6.16
C ARG A 439 -5.35 24.37 7.30
N LEU A 440 -5.91 23.22 7.68
CA LEU A 440 -5.44 22.34 8.77
C LEU A 440 -4.19 21.53 8.36
N GLN A 441 -3.10 22.23 8.06
CA GLN A 441 -1.85 21.67 7.56
C GLN A 441 -0.64 22.58 7.88
N VAL A 442 0.51 21.96 8.16
CA VAL A 442 1.77 22.64 8.53
C VAL A 442 2.73 22.81 7.35
N THR A 443 2.66 21.92 6.37
CA THR A 443 3.26 22.06 5.04
C THR A 443 2.17 21.87 3.97
N ASN A 444 2.51 21.92 2.68
CA ASN A 444 1.58 21.57 1.60
C ASN A 444 1.05 20.12 1.68
N THR A 445 1.76 19.23 2.40
CA THR A 445 1.61 17.75 2.37
C THR A 445 1.37 17.13 3.75
N ILE A 446 1.70 17.84 4.83
CA ILE A 446 1.74 17.33 6.22
C ILE A 446 0.75 18.09 7.10
N ARG A 447 -0.01 17.34 7.91
CA ARG A 447 -0.84 17.84 9.03
C ARG A 447 -0.16 17.50 10.36
N CYS A 448 -0.21 18.44 11.29
CA CYS A 448 0.24 18.26 12.67
C CYS A 448 -0.93 18.55 13.61
N ALA A 449 -1.17 17.65 14.57
CA ALA A 449 -1.98 17.91 15.75
C ALA A 449 -1.16 17.67 17.02
N ILE A 450 -1.43 18.44 18.07
CA ILE A 450 -0.90 18.22 19.41
C ILE A 450 -2.06 17.68 20.25
N SER A 451 -2.01 16.41 20.61
CA SER A 451 -3.11 15.71 21.30
C SER A 451 -2.81 15.59 22.79
N ILE A 452 -3.85 15.70 23.62
CA ILE A 452 -3.79 15.50 25.07
C ILE A 452 -4.83 14.44 25.48
N TYR A 453 -4.46 13.53 26.37
CA TYR A 453 -5.34 12.49 26.90
C TYR A 453 -5.28 12.49 28.43
N ASN A 454 -6.41 12.75 29.08
CA ASN A 454 -6.60 12.71 30.52
C ASN A 454 -6.54 11.26 31.04
N PRO A 455 -6.30 11.06 32.36
CA PRO A 455 -6.48 9.75 33.00
C PRO A 455 -7.85 9.15 32.72
N GLY A 456 -7.87 7.95 32.14
CA GLY A 456 -9.09 7.24 31.73
C GLY A 456 -9.57 7.53 30.30
N ASP A 457 -8.99 8.49 29.57
CA ASP A 457 -9.37 8.77 28.18
C ASP A 457 -9.00 7.59 27.27
N VAL A 458 -9.91 7.26 26.34
CA VAL A 458 -9.75 6.23 25.31
C VAL A 458 -10.29 6.78 23.98
N ALA A 459 -9.51 6.71 22.91
CA ALA A 459 -9.98 6.96 21.55
C ALA A 459 -10.25 5.60 20.84
N PRO A 460 -11.39 5.44 20.14
CA PRO A 460 -11.78 4.16 19.55
C PRO A 460 -10.87 3.74 18.38
N VAL A 461 -10.82 2.44 18.13
CA VAL A 461 -10.02 1.82 17.07
C VAL A 461 -10.52 2.20 15.68
N HIS A 462 -9.56 2.40 14.77
CA HIS A 462 -9.78 2.64 13.36
C HIS A 462 -8.53 2.22 12.56
N LEU A 463 -8.68 2.07 11.25
CA LEU A 463 -7.55 2.23 10.32
C LEU A 463 -7.86 3.32 9.31
N HIS A 464 -6.83 3.83 8.64
CA HIS A 464 -7.00 4.80 7.57
C HIS A 464 -5.84 4.75 6.57
N SER A 465 -6.05 5.32 5.39
CA SER A 465 -5.02 5.39 4.34
C SER A 465 -3.89 6.40 4.58
N PRO A 466 -4.05 7.52 5.32
CA PRO A 466 -2.93 8.33 5.73
C PRO A 466 -1.99 7.54 6.65
N ASN A 467 -0.69 7.78 6.53
CA ASN A 467 0.29 7.31 7.51
C ASN A 467 0.29 8.29 8.68
N ALA A 468 0.41 7.78 9.91
CA ALA A 468 0.46 8.62 11.10
C ALA A 468 1.55 8.17 12.10
N SER A 469 2.07 9.10 12.88
CA SER A 469 2.93 8.83 14.04
C SER A 469 2.52 9.63 15.26
N ARG A 470 3.04 9.25 16.43
CA ARG A 470 3.06 10.02 17.66
C ARG A 470 4.51 10.24 18.10
N THR A 471 4.92 11.50 18.25
CA THR A 471 6.15 11.86 18.96
C THR A 471 5.79 12.32 20.36
N ILE A 472 6.19 11.57 21.39
CA ILE A 472 5.71 11.78 22.76
C ILE A 472 6.45 12.93 23.45
N LEU A 473 5.69 13.85 24.07
CA LEU A 473 6.24 15.00 24.80
C LEU A 473 6.18 14.82 26.33
N SER A 474 5.12 14.19 26.87
CA SER A 474 5.06 13.87 28.31
C SER A 474 6.12 12.84 28.71
N ASN A 475 6.65 12.95 29.94
CA ASN A 475 7.73 12.08 30.42
C ASN A 475 7.38 10.59 30.42
N LYS A 476 6.13 10.25 30.78
CA LYS A 476 5.58 8.88 30.81
C LYS A 476 4.05 8.93 30.82
N GLY A 477 3.43 7.78 30.61
CA GLY A 477 1.98 7.60 30.66
C GLY A 477 1.36 7.63 29.26
N GLY A 478 0.15 7.11 29.11
CA GLY A 478 -0.45 6.92 27.80
C GLY A 478 0.02 5.68 27.04
N TYR A 479 -0.78 5.29 26.05
CA TYR A 479 -0.44 4.21 25.13
C TYR A 479 -1.07 4.42 23.75
N THR A 480 -0.53 3.70 22.77
CA THR A 480 -1.15 3.45 21.47
C THR A 480 -1.10 1.95 21.23
N VAL A 481 -2.21 1.30 20.87
CA VAL A 481 -2.18 -0.10 20.42
C VAL A 481 -2.19 -0.13 18.89
N VAL A 482 -1.32 -0.94 18.28
CA VAL A 482 -1.20 -1.07 16.82
C VAL A 482 -1.18 -2.55 16.44
N GLU A 483 -2.17 -2.98 15.66
CA GLU A 483 -2.30 -4.37 15.22
C GLU A 483 -2.23 -5.41 16.37
N GLY A 484 -2.72 -5.05 17.56
CA GLY A 484 -2.69 -5.85 18.79
C GLY A 484 -1.43 -5.71 19.66
N GLU A 485 -0.45 -4.87 19.29
CA GLU A 485 0.75 -4.57 20.08
C GLU A 485 0.59 -3.24 20.84
N ARG A 486 0.61 -3.28 22.17
CA ARG A 486 0.53 -2.08 23.02
C ARG A 486 1.90 -1.41 23.08
N CYS A 487 1.98 -0.18 22.61
CA CYS A 487 3.16 0.69 22.69
C CYS A 487 2.91 1.71 23.80
N THR A 488 3.66 1.64 24.89
CA THR A 488 3.61 2.63 25.99
C THR A 488 4.30 3.93 25.58
N ALA A 489 3.83 5.08 26.08
CA ALA A 489 4.37 6.38 25.73
C ALA A 489 5.30 6.93 26.83
N GLU A 490 6.55 7.23 26.45
CA GLU A 490 7.58 7.92 27.24
C GLU A 490 8.26 9.00 26.38
N ARG A 491 8.86 10.02 27.02
CA ARG A 491 9.33 11.22 26.28
C ARG A 491 10.35 10.86 25.19
N GLY A 492 10.11 11.39 23.99
CA GLY A 492 10.93 11.13 22.81
C GLY A 492 10.60 9.82 22.09
N ASP A 493 9.70 8.97 22.61
CA ASP A 493 9.22 7.82 21.85
C ASP A 493 8.57 8.27 20.53
N LEU A 494 8.87 7.53 19.46
CA LEU A 494 8.21 7.64 18.17
C LEU A 494 7.39 6.35 17.93
N ILE A 495 6.08 6.48 18.01
CA ILE A 495 5.13 5.38 17.75
C ILE A 495 4.51 5.57 16.36
N LEU A 496 4.56 4.55 15.50
CA LEU A 496 4.06 4.59 14.13
C LEU A 496 2.75 3.81 13.99
N THR A 497 1.81 4.36 13.24
CA THR A 497 0.68 3.61 12.65
C THR A 497 0.75 3.80 11.13
N PRO A 498 1.43 2.89 10.41
CA PRO A 498 1.47 2.90 8.95
C PRO A 498 0.08 2.86 8.31
N ASN A 499 -0.01 3.32 7.06
CA ASN A 499 -1.16 3.11 6.17
C ASN A 499 -1.73 1.70 6.34
N GLY A 500 -3.03 1.62 6.63
CA GLY A 500 -3.73 0.35 6.71
C GLY A 500 -3.55 -0.47 8.00
N THR A 501 -3.02 0.11 9.08
CA THR A 501 -2.93 -0.57 10.40
C THR A 501 -4.08 -0.17 11.33
N TRP A 502 -4.72 -1.17 11.97
CA TRP A 502 -5.68 -0.92 13.04
C TRP A 502 -4.97 -0.33 14.25
N HIS A 503 -5.48 0.80 14.75
CA HIS A 503 -4.89 1.47 15.91
C HIS A 503 -5.91 2.20 16.78
N ASP A 504 -5.63 2.23 18.09
CA ASP A 504 -6.35 2.98 19.12
C ASP A 504 -5.37 3.64 20.10
N HIS A 505 -5.89 4.52 20.95
CA HIS A 505 -5.10 5.30 21.91
C HIS A 505 -5.82 5.38 23.25
N GLY A 506 -5.08 5.60 24.32
CA GLY A 506 -5.67 5.98 25.59
C GLY A 506 -4.63 6.33 26.64
N ASN A 507 -5.10 6.58 27.86
CA ASN A 507 -4.25 6.86 29.01
C ASN A 507 -4.78 6.17 30.28
N ASP A 508 -4.06 5.13 30.68
CA ASP A 508 -4.26 4.34 31.90
C ASP A 508 -3.43 4.84 33.09
N SER A 509 -2.70 5.95 32.94
CA SER A 509 -1.89 6.56 34.00
C SER A 509 -2.63 7.70 34.72
N GLY A 510 -2.16 8.07 35.91
CA GLY A 510 -2.77 9.09 36.76
C GLY A 510 -2.54 10.55 36.34
N GLU A 511 -1.79 10.81 35.27
CA GLU A 511 -1.45 12.17 34.79
C GLU A 511 -1.77 12.33 33.29
N PRO A 512 -2.13 13.52 32.80
CA PRO A 512 -2.35 13.74 31.36
C PRO A 512 -1.11 13.51 30.49
N VAL A 513 -1.26 12.74 29.42
CA VAL A 513 -0.21 12.52 28.40
C VAL A 513 -0.41 13.48 27.22
N ILE A 514 0.69 14.01 26.68
CA ILE A 514 0.71 14.89 25.51
C ILE A 514 1.68 14.35 24.45
N TRP A 515 1.28 14.36 23.17
CA TRP A 515 2.12 14.00 22.03
C TRP A 515 1.78 14.78 20.76
N ILE A 516 2.68 14.72 19.78
CA ILE A 516 2.50 15.27 18.43
C ILE A 516 2.01 14.15 17.49
N ASP A 517 0.76 14.23 17.04
CA ASP A 517 0.21 13.43 15.93
C ASP A 517 0.65 14.05 14.58
N MET A 518 1.48 13.35 13.81
CA MET A 518 1.98 13.78 12.49
C MET A 518 1.41 12.89 11.38
N LEU A 519 0.82 13.48 10.34
CA LEU A 519 0.14 12.75 9.25
C LEU A 519 0.41 13.33 7.86
N ASP A 520 0.46 12.47 6.83
CA ASP A 520 0.41 12.84 5.40
C ASP A 520 -1.03 13.11 4.90
N TRP A 521 -1.95 13.37 5.82
CA TRP A 521 -3.37 13.52 5.54
C TRP A 521 -3.70 14.56 4.46
N PRO A 522 -3.09 15.76 4.40
CA PRO A 522 -3.34 16.74 3.33
C PRO A 522 -2.92 16.26 1.93
N LEU A 523 -1.90 15.40 1.85
CA LEU A 523 -1.51 14.75 0.60
C LEU A 523 -2.57 13.73 0.15
N MET A 524 -3.13 12.95 1.09
CA MET A 524 -4.19 11.98 0.78
C MET A 524 -5.52 12.64 0.44
N GLU A 525 -5.86 13.76 1.07
CA GLU A 525 -6.98 14.63 0.67
C GLU A 525 -6.76 15.19 -0.75
N PHE A 526 -5.57 15.71 -1.06
CA PHE A 526 -5.26 16.29 -2.37
C PHE A 526 -5.23 15.26 -3.51
N LEU A 527 -4.91 14.00 -3.21
CA LEU A 527 -4.87 12.90 -4.18
C LEU A 527 -6.19 12.13 -4.32
N ASP A 528 -7.24 12.51 -3.58
CA ASP A 528 -8.50 11.77 -3.47
C ASP A 528 -8.29 10.30 -3.08
N ALA A 529 -7.41 10.10 -2.08
CA ALA A 529 -6.96 8.80 -1.60
C ALA A 529 -7.20 8.58 -0.10
N ALA A 530 -7.76 9.58 0.60
CA ALA A 530 -8.09 9.52 2.02
C ALA A 530 -9.35 8.67 2.30
N TRP A 531 -9.21 7.62 3.10
CA TRP A 531 -10.33 6.83 3.62
C TRP A 531 -10.05 6.35 5.04
N VAL A 532 -11.11 6.03 5.79
CA VAL A 532 -11.10 5.55 7.17
C VAL A 532 -12.05 4.36 7.30
N ASP A 533 -11.70 3.39 8.12
CA ASP A 533 -12.54 2.24 8.49
C ASP A 533 -12.60 2.12 10.03
N HIS A 534 -13.81 1.88 10.54
CA HIS A 534 -14.15 1.81 11.95
C HIS A 534 -14.75 0.45 12.37
N ASP A 535 -14.93 -0.50 11.45
CA ASP A 535 -15.63 -1.76 11.70
C ASP A 535 -14.67 -2.93 11.91
N MET A 536 -13.86 -2.81 12.97
CA MET A 536 -12.87 -3.83 13.33
C MET A 536 -13.53 -5.19 13.56
N PRO A 537 -13.13 -6.24 12.81
CA PRO A 537 -13.68 -7.58 12.97
C PRO A 537 -13.52 -8.11 14.39
N GLY A 538 -14.65 -8.41 15.05
CA GLY A 538 -14.68 -8.98 16.40
C GLY A 538 -14.77 -7.96 17.55
N ALA A 539 -14.77 -6.65 17.29
CA ALA A 539 -15.02 -5.66 18.34
C ALA A 539 -16.48 -5.73 18.86
N GLN A 540 -16.65 -5.68 20.18
CA GLN A 540 -17.96 -5.75 20.84
C GLN A 540 -18.19 -4.53 21.76
N GLY A 541 -19.42 -4.02 21.80
CA GLY A 541 -19.83 -2.93 22.69
C GLY A 541 -19.48 -1.52 22.20
N ASN A 542 -19.76 -0.53 23.05
CA ASN A 542 -19.72 0.89 22.68
C ASN A 542 -18.29 1.48 22.60
N ALA A 543 -17.32 0.88 23.28
CA ALA A 543 -15.91 1.26 23.22
C ALA A 543 -15.15 0.22 22.39
N LYS A 544 -15.16 0.37 21.05
CA LYS A 544 -14.36 -0.44 20.14
C LYS A 544 -12.87 -0.14 20.34
N VAL A 545 -12.19 -0.84 21.26
CA VAL A 545 -10.72 -0.92 21.34
C VAL A 545 -10.26 -2.29 20.86
N GLN A 546 -9.04 -2.39 20.35
CA GLN A 546 -8.53 -3.67 19.85
C GLN A 546 -8.02 -4.58 20.98
N PRO A 547 -8.11 -5.91 20.83
CA PRO A 547 -7.52 -6.84 21.78
C PRO A 547 -5.98 -6.77 21.72
N VAL A 548 -5.34 -6.46 22.86
CA VAL A 548 -3.89 -6.55 23.01
C VAL A 548 -3.50 -8.04 23.02
N ASN A 549 -3.08 -8.55 21.86
CA ASN A 549 -2.80 -9.97 21.61
C ASN A 549 -1.33 -10.26 21.25
N LYS A 550 -0.52 -9.21 21.07
CA LYS A 550 0.95 -9.30 20.96
C LYS A 550 1.58 -8.90 22.30
N SER A 551 2.68 -9.56 22.65
CA SER A 551 3.46 -9.19 23.83
C SER A 551 4.08 -7.80 23.68
N ASP A 552 4.10 -7.03 24.77
CA ASP A 552 4.72 -5.70 24.87
C ASP A 552 6.13 -5.69 24.26
N GLY A 553 6.49 -4.65 23.50
CA GLY A 553 7.79 -4.49 22.85
C GLY A 553 8.17 -5.59 21.83
N ARG A 554 7.20 -6.32 21.25
CA ARG A 554 7.46 -7.41 20.31
C ARG A 554 8.14 -6.93 19.02
N SER A 555 7.70 -5.84 18.42
CA SER A 555 8.31 -5.24 17.24
C SER A 555 9.77 -4.84 17.51
N ARG A 556 10.04 -4.19 18.65
CA ARG A 556 11.39 -3.87 19.14
C ARG A 556 12.25 -5.12 19.31
N ARG A 557 11.77 -6.19 19.96
CA ARG A 557 12.51 -7.47 20.07
C ARG A 557 12.80 -8.15 18.73
N LEU A 558 11.92 -7.98 17.74
CA LEU A 558 12.08 -8.59 16.42
C LEU A 558 13.01 -7.79 15.50
N TYR A 559 13.05 -6.46 15.62
CA TYR A 559 13.67 -5.58 14.61
C TYR A 559 14.57 -4.47 15.15
N GLY A 560 14.68 -4.27 16.46
CA GLY A 560 15.52 -3.24 17.08
C GLY A 560 17.03 -3.52 17.03
N HIS A 561 17.44 -4.71 16.57
CA HIS A 561 18.85 -5.07 16.42
C HIS A 561 19.31 -4.81 14.98
N GLY A 562 20.00 -3.67 14.77
CA GLY A 562 20.45 -3.21 13.46
C GLY A 562 21.23 -4.28 12.67
N GLY A 563 20.91 -4.42 11.38
CA GLY A 563 21.51 -5.41 10.48
C GLY A 563 20.97 -6.84 10.62
N ILE A 564 20.10 -7.12 11.59
CA ILE A 564 19.51 -8.45 11.82
C ILE A 564 18.00 -8.40 11.53
N LYS A 565 17.47 -9.42 10.84
CA LYS A 565 16.01 -9.59 10.66
C LYS A 565 15.54 -11.03 10.89
N PRO A 566 14.34 -11.24 11.46
CA PRO A 566 13.83 -12.57 11.83
C PRO A 566 13.26 -13.30 10.60
N ALA A 567 13.93 -14.36 10.16
CA ALA A 567 13.51 -15.14 8.99
C ALA A 567 12.27 -16.05 9.20
N PHE A 568 11.65 -16.02 10.38
CA PHE A 568 10.60 -16.96 10.80
C PHE A 568 9.20 -16.31 10.99
N VAL A 569 9.04 -15.03 10.64
CA VAL A 569 7.78 -14.27 10.76
C VAL A 569 7.40 -13.66 9.41
N ASP A 570 6.12 -13.42 9.18
CA ASP A 570 5.73 -12.44 8.15
C ASP A 570 6.10 -11.03 8.66
N HIS A 571 6.56 -10.19 7.74
CA HIS A 571 6.91 -8.80 7.96
C HIS A 571 5.73 -7.85 7.66
N GLN A 572 4.65 -8.34 7.03
CA GLN A 572 3.43 -7.59 6.83
C GLN A 572 2.71 -7.33 8.16
N ILE A 573 2.30 -6.08 8.38
CA ILE A 573 1.33 -5.66 9.39
C ILE A 573 0.27 -4.79 8.69
N GLY A 574 -1.00 -4.87 9.08
CA GLY A 574 -2.08 -4.16 8.37
C GLY A 574 -2.15 -4.47 6.87
N VAL A 575 -2.88 -3.63 6.13
CA VAL A 575 -3.23 -3.85 4.71
C VAL A 575 -2.36 -3.13 3.66
N GLY A 576 -1.39 -2.29 4.06
CA GLY A 576 -0.60 -1.46 3.13
C GLY A 576 0.49 -2.18 2.29
N ARG A 577 0.95 -1.56 1.19
CA ARG A 577 2.06 -2.06 0.30
C ARG A 577 3.42 -1.94 1.00
N SER A 578 3.71 -2.88 1.91
CA SER A 578 4.96 -3.04 2.68
C SER A 578 5.28 -1.92 3.69
N PRO A 579 4.52 -1.81 4.79
CA PRO A 579 4.81 -0.90 5.89
C PRO A 579 6.06 -1.29 6.71
N ALA A 580 6.53 -0.40 7.58
CA ALA A 580 7.57 -0.70 8.56
C ALA A 580 7.01 -1.53 9.74
N PRO A 581 7.57 -2.73 10.04
CA PRO A 581 7.07 -3.57 11.13
C PRO A 581 7.73 -3.27 12.49
N LEU A 582 8.71 -2.36 12.53
CA LEU A 582 9.14 -1.70 13.76
C LEU A 582 8.29 -0.45 13.93
N ILE A 583 7.39 -0.49 14.91
CA ILE A 583 6.35 0.52 15.14
C ILE A 583 6.58 1.37 16.39
N HIS A 584 7.55 1.01 17.23
CA HIS A 584 7.85 1.71 18.48
C HIS A 584 9.36 1.88 18.61
N TYR A 585 9.83 3.12 18.39
CA TYR A 585 11.21 3.51 18.63
C TYR A 585 11.25 4.27 19.96
N ARG A 586 12.12 3.86 20.88
CA ARG A 586 12.16 4.41 22.23
C ARG A 586 13.03 5.66 22.28
N GLY A 587 12.55 6.73 22.89
CA GLY A 587 13.26 8.02 22.97
C GLY A 587 14.64 7.88 23.60
N ALA A 588 14.74 7.09 24.66
CA ALA A 588 16.00 6.76 25.32
C ALA A 588 17.03 6.10 24.37
N GLU A 589 16.61 5.16 23.51
CA GLU A 589 17.50 4.50 22.53
C GLU A 589 17.91 5.43 21.39
N VAL A 590 17.02 6.32 20.96
CA VAL A 590 17.35 7.36 19.96
C VAL A 590 18.36 8.35 20.51
N LEU A 591 18.20 8.79 21.77
CA LEU A 591 19.15 9.67 22.46
C LEU A 591 20.48 8.96 22.71
N GLU A 592 20.47 7.71 23.20
CA GLU A 592 21.68 6.88 23.36
C GLU A 592 22.44 6.73 22.04
N THR A 593 21.73 6.48 20.93
CA THR A 593 22.33 6.39 19.58
C THR A 593 22.98 7.72 19.17
N LEU A 594 22.29 8.85 19.35
CA LEU A 594 22.82 10.18 19.03
C LEU A 594 24.04 10.55 19.89
N HIS A 595 23.99 10.30 21.20
CA HIS A 595 25.12 10.59 22.09
C HIS A 595 26.30 9.63 21.88
N GLY A 596 26.06 8.38 21.49
CA GLY A 596 27.10 7.45 21.04
C GLY A 596 27.83 7.94 19.80
N LEU A 597 27.08 8.45 18.82
CA LEU A 597 27.61 9.05 17.58
C LEU A 597 28.18 10.47 17.76
N ARG A 598 28.06 11.10 18.95
CA ARG A 598 28.45 12.49 19.22
C ARG A 598 29.89 12.85 18.84
N LYS A 599 30.81 11.88 18.80
CA LYS A 599 32.23 12.06 18.46
C LYS A 599 32.56 11.95 16.97
N GLU A 600 31.63 11.43 16.15
CA GLU A 600 31.81 11.34 14.70
C GLU A 600 31.87 12.73 14.05
N LYS A 601 32.37 12.84 12.81
CA LYS A 601 32.44 14.15 12.14
C LYS A 601 31.05 14.82 12.02
N GLY A 602 30.04 14.03 11.66
CA GLY A 602 28.71 14.54 11.27
C GLY A 602 28.68 15.10 9.84
N ASP A 603 27.47 15.41 9.40
CA ASP A 603 27.22 16.12 8.13
C ASP A 603 27.29 17.65 8.34
N ALA A 604 27.82 18.37 7.36
CA ALA A 604 28.04 19.82 7.47
C ALA A 604 26.74 20.63 7.55
N TYR A 605 25.62 20.09 7.06
CA TYR A 605 24.33 20.77 6.96
C TYR A 605 23.32 20.31 8.02
N GLU A 606 23.62 19.22 8.73
CA GLU A 606 22.68 18.54 9.62
C GLU A 606 23.25 18.18 11.01
N GLY A 607 24.58 18.19 11.20
CA GLY A 607 25.22 17.72 12.42
C GLY A 607 25.27 16.18 12.52
N ILE A 608 25.05 15.62 13.71
CA ILE A 608 24.89 14.17 13.89
C ILE A 608 23.43 13.81 13.62
N LYS A 609 23.12 13.28 12.43
CA LYS A 609 21.74 12.94 12.02
C LYS A 609 21.58 11.44 11.76
N ILE A 610 20.45 10.90 12.20
CA ILE A 610 20.03 9.50 11.97
C ILE A 610 18.60 9.46 11.42
N ASP A 611 18.35 8.56 10.47
CA ASP A 611 17.05 8.33 9.86
C ASP A 611 16.33 7.13 10.51
N PHE A 612 15.02 7.26 10.71
CA PHE A 612 14.16 6.14 11.08
C PHE A 612 13.77 5.37 9.81
N VAL A 613 14.27 4.13 9.69
CA VAL A 613 14.12 3.28 8.50
C VAL A 613 13.24 2.07 8.75
N ASN A 614 12.63 1.55 7.68
CA ASN A 614 12.00 0.23 7.67
C ASN A 614 13.10 -0.85 7.75
N PRO A 615 13.19 -1.62 8.85
CA PRO A 615 14.29 -2.58 9.07
C PRO A 615 14.29 -3.78 8.10
N VAL A 616 13.23 -3.95 7.32
CA VAL A 616 13.12 -5.04 6.34
C VAL A 616 13.66 -4.62 4.96
N THR A 617 13.67 -3.31 4.64
CA THR A 617 14.04 -2.80 3.31
C THR A 617 15.14 -1.73 3.30
N GLY A 618 15.44 -1.10 4.44
CA GLY A 618 16.35 0.06 4.51
C GLY A 618 15.78 1.36 3.94
N GLU A 619 14.57 1.33 3.36
CA GLU A 619 13.84 2.52 2.89
C GLU A 619 13.27 3.29 4.10
N PRO A 620 12.86 4.57 3.96
CA PRO A 620 12.19 5.32 5.03
C PRO A 620 10.93 4.63 5.56
N VAL A 621 10.58 4.86 6.84
CA VAL A 621 9.46 4.18 7.52
C VAL A 621 8.11 4.28 6.79
N PHE A 622 7.82 5.40 6.13
CA PHE A 622 6.65 5.57 5.26
C PHE A 622 7.08 5.94 3.83
N LYS A 623 6.20 5.68 2.84
CA LYS A 623 6.48 6.01 1.42
C LYS A 623 6.33 7.49 1.09
N THR A 624 5.71 8.26 1.98
CA THR A 624 5.36 9.67 1.83
C THR A 624 6.20 10.55 2.76
N LEU A 625 6.44 10.10 3.99
CA LEU A 625 7.17 10.84 5.02
C LEU A 625 8.48 10.15 5.41
N ASN A 626 9.52 10.95 5.56
CA ASN A 626 10.80 10.58 6.17
C ASN A 626 10.82 11.11 7.61
N TYR A 627 11.28 10.29 8.55
CA TYR A 627 11.48 10.67 9.95
C TYR A 627 12.97 10.62 10.25
N SER A 628 13.50 11.63 10.93
CA SER A 628 14.91 11.67 11.33
C SER A 628 15.12 12.46 12.62
N ALA A 629 16.10 12.06 13.42
CA ALA A 629 16.55 12.77 14.61
C ALA A 629 17.97 13.30 14.40
N GLN A 630 18.29 14.49 14.93
CA GLN A 630 19.62 15.06 14.83
C GLN A 630 20.08 15.76 16.11
N LEU A 631 21.36 15.62 16.43
CA LEU A 631 22.05 16.23 17.55
C LEU A 631 23.01 17.31 17.06
N LEU A 632 22.98 18.46 17.75
CA LEU A 632 23.88 19.59 17.59
C LEU A 632 24.61 19.83 18.91
N ARG A 633 25.94 19.94 18.89
CA ARG A 633 26.80 20.18 20.05
C ARG A 633 26.73 21.65 20.50
N PRO A 634 27.08 22.00 21.75
CA PRO A 634 27.17 23.40 22.19
C PRO A 634 27.99 24.26 21.23
N GLY A 635 27.42 25.35 20.71
CA GLY A 635 28.07 26.25 19.75
C GLY A 635 28.20 25.71 18.32
N GLU A 636 27.57 24.58 17.97
CA GLU A 636 27.59 24.05 16.62
C GLU A 636 26.64 24.82 15.69
N GLU A 637 27.19 25.35 14.59
CA GLU A 637 26.45 25.99 13.50
C GLU A 637 26.58 25.14 12.24
N THR A 638 25.45 24.67 11.69
CA THR A 638 25.44 24.00 10.38
C THR A 638 25.71 25.00 9.26
N GLU A 639 26.23 24.49 8.14
CA GLU A 639 26.22 25.21 6.87
C GLU A 639 24.78 25.36 6.33
N LEU A 640 24.61 26.21 5.31
CA LEU A 640 23.30 26.51 4.74
C LEU A 640 22.87 25.40 3.77
N LYS A 641 21.67 24.84 3.94
CA LYS A 641 21.07 23.84 3.04
C LYS A 641 19.70 24.28 2.54
N ARG A 642 19.33 23.86 1.34
CA ARG A 642 17.94 23.86 0.85
C ARG A 642 17.63 22.56 0.15
N GLU A 643 16.38 22.11 0.24
CA GLU A 643 15.89 20.88 -0.39
C GLU A 643 14.44 21.06 -0.83
N THR A 644 13.97 20.33 -1.85
CA THR A 644 12.60 20.48 -2.35
C THR A 644 11.54 19.98 -1.38
N ALA A 645 11.90 19.17 -0.39
CA ALA A 645 11.02 18.70 0.66
C ALA A 645 10.62 19.83 1.64
N GLY A 646 9.36 19.83 2.09
CA GLY A 646 8.93 20.58 3.26
C GLY A 646 9.22 19.77 4.54
N THR A 647 9.84 20.40 5.54
CA THR A 647 10.22 19.72 6.79
C THR A 647 9.66 20.42 8.02
N PHE A 648 9.01 19.64 8.88
CA PHE A 648 8.58 20.01 10.22
C PHE A 648 9.65 19.56 11.24
N TYR A 649 9.86 20.35 12.28
CA TYR A 649 10.80 20.07 13.38
C TYR A 649 10.13 20.28 14.74
N VAL A 650 10.54 19.46 15.71
CA VAL A 650 10.28 19.65 17.14
C VAL A 650 11.59 19.55 17.94
N VAL A 651 11.78 20.44 18.91
CA VAL A 651 12.91 20.37 19.84
C VAL A 651 12.62 19.34 20.94
N ILE A 652 13.36 18.24 20.97
CA ILE A 652 13.26 17.25 22.05
C ILE A 652 14.13 17.68 23.24
N GLU A 653 15.34 18.20 23.00
CA GLU A 653 16.26 18.65 24.06
C GLU A 653 17.06 19.89 23.65
N GLY A 654 17.51 20.65 24.65
CA GLY A 654 18.37 21.82 24.48
C GLY A 654 17.66 23.10 24.01
N SER A 655 18.45 24.02 23.46
CA SER A 655 18.01 25.35 23.02
C SER A 655 18.93 25.85 21.90
N GLY A 656 18.40 26.61 20.95
CA GLY A 656 19.15 27.02 19.78
C GLY A 656 18.43 28.06 18.92
N ALA A 657 18.94 28.21 17.70
CA ALA A 657 18.33 29.03 16.67
C ALA A 657 18.24 28.26 15.35
N THR A 658 17.18 28.49 14.58
CA THR A 658 17.09 28.10 13.17
C THR A 658 16.98 29.37 12.34
N GLU A 659 17.93 29.59 11.44
CA GLU A 659 17.79 30.60 10.40
C GLU A 659 17.12 29.95 9.19
N VAL A 660 16.08 30.56 8.63
CA VAL A 660 15.39 30.07 7.43
C VAL A 660 14.73 31.20 6.66
N GLY A 661 15.02 31.30 5.36
CA GLY A 661 14.36 32.25 4.46
C GLY A 661 14.45 33.73 4.88
N GLY A 662 15.53 34.14 5.55
CA GLY A 662 15.73 35.49 6.08
C GLY A 662 15.11 35.75 7.46
N LYS A 663 14.43 34.76 8.06
CA LYS A 663 14.01 34.80 9.46
C LYS A 663 15.00 34.03 10.35
N ARG A 664 15.05 34.38 11.64
CA ARG A 664 15.73 33.60 12.69
C ARG A 664 14.70 33.22 13.77
N PHE A 665 14.72 31.96 14.17
CA PHE A 665 13.80 31.36 15.14
C PHE A 665 14.57 30.87 16.36
N GLU A 666 14.56 31.62 17.46
CA GLU A 666 15.08 31.12 18.74
C GLU A 666 14.13 30.06 19.30
N TRP A 667 14.63 28.85 19.53
CA TRP A 667 13.85 27.70 19.96
C TRP A 667 14.42 27.05 21.23
N THR A 668 13.52 26.43 21.99
CA THR A 668 13.72 25.75 23.27
C THR A 668 12.92 24.44 23.29
N GLN A 669 13.09 23.62 24.31
CA GLN A 669 12.40 22.32 24.42
C GLN A 669 10.88 22.42 24.17
N ASN A 670 10.36 21.50 23.34
CA ASN A 670 9.00 21.42 22.81
C ASN A 670 8.57 22.53 21.83
N ASP A 671 9.41 23.52 21.49
CA ASP A 671 9.11 24.45 20.39
C ASP A 671 9.07 23.70 19.05
N ILE A 672 8.21 24.17 18.14
CA ILE A 672 7.90 23.52 16.87
C ILE A 672 8.06 24.51 15.73
N PHE A 673 8.77 24.14 14.65
CA PHE A 673 8.93 25.01 13.48
C PHE A 673 8.90 24.26 12.15
N VAL A 674 8.59 25.00 11.07
CA VAL A 674 8.56 24.48 9.70
C VAL A 674 9.58 25.21 8.83
N VAL A 675 10.33 24.41 8.08
CA VAL A 675 11.20 24.81 6.98
C VAL A 675 10.50 24.42 5.67
N PRO A 676 9.95 25.40 4.92
CA PRO A 676 9.32 25.15 3.63
C PRO A 676 10.29 24.64 2.55
N ASN A 677 9.68 23.99 1.57
CA ASN A 677 10.22 23.72 0.23
C ASN A 677 11.22 24.79 -0.25
N PHE A 678 12.45 24.34 -0.52
CA PHE A 678 13.53 25.01 -1.24
C PHE A 678 14.01 26.37 -0.69
N LEU A 679 13.69 26.70 0.57
CA LEU A 679 14.30 27.80 1.29
C LEU A 679 15.66 27.40 1.89
N TRP A 680 16.62 28.33 1.88
CA TRP A 680 17.87 28.16 2.61
C TRP A 680 17.61 28.18 4.12
N ARG A 681 18.12 27.16 4.82
CA ARG A 681 18.10 27.01 6.28
C ARG A 681 19.48 26.66 6.86
N ARG A 682 19.70 26.97 8.13
CA ARG A 682 20.75 26.37 8.98
C ARG A 682 20.30 26.29 10.44
N HIS A 683 20.90 25.38 11.20
CA HIS A 683 20.64 25.23 12.63
C HIS A 683 21.87 25.61 13.46
N ILE A 684 21.62 26.16 14.65
CA ILE A 684 22.61 26.71 15.56
C ILE A 684 22.24 26.23 16.97
N ASN A 685 23.15 25.58 17.69
CA ASN A 685 22.97 25.35 19.12
C ASN A 685 23.59 26.51 19.92
N THR A 686 22.73 27.36 20.47
CA THR A 686 23.11 28.51 21.32
C THR A 686 23.18 28.14 22.81
N GLY A 687 22.81 26.90 23.17
CA GLY A 687 22.84 26.38 24.53
C GLY A 687 24.22 25.90 24.99
N LYS A 688 24.28 25.51 26.27
CA LYS A 688 25.49 24.98 26.94
C LYS A 688 25.57 23.44 26.95
N ALA A 689 24.51 22.77 26.49
CA ALA A 689 24.40 21.31 26.40
C ALA A 689 24.13 20.92 24.93
N ASP A 690 24.20 19.63 24.61
CA ASP A 690 23.72 19.13 23.32
C ASP A 690 22.25 19.49 23.13
N ALA A 691 21.84 19.72 21.88
CA ALA A 691 20.47 19.98 21.50
C ALA A 691 20.00 18.93 20.50
N VAL A 692 18.78 18.41 20.68
CA VAL A 692 18.23 17.32 19.87
C VAL A 692 16.94 17.77 19.19
N LEU A 693 16.94 17.72 17.86
CA LEU A 693 15.79 18.03 17.01
C LEU A 693 15.26 16.74 16.38
N TYR A 694 13.97 16.48 16.49
CA TYR A 694 13.30 15.47 15.66
C TYR A 694 12.64 16.18 14.48
N SER A 695 12.60 15.49 13.33
CA SER A 695 12.17 16.05 12.06
C SER A 695 11.28 15.08 11.29
N VAL A 696 10.29 15.64 10.58
CA VAL A 696 9.39 14.92 9.66
C VAL A 696 9.35 15.69 8.35
N SER A 697 9.70 15.05 7.23
CA SER A 697 9.69 15.68 5.91
C SER A 697 8.98 14.85 4.87
N ASP A 698 8.49 15.48 3.80
CA ASP A 698 7.97 14.78 2.62
C ASP A 698 9.10 14.36 1.65
N ALA A 699 10.35 14.28 2.11
CA ALA A 699 11.49 13.84 1.28
C ALA A 699 11.31 12.42 0.70
N ALA A 700 10.62 11.53 1.44
CA ALA A 700 10.29 10.20 0.95
C ALA A 700 9.32 10.25 -0.24
N LEU A 701 8.26 11.08 -0.17
CA LEU A 701 7.40 11.37 -1.32
C LEU A 701 8.24 11.92 -2.49
N MET A 702 9.00 12.99 -2.26
CA MET A 702 9.73 13.70 -3.31
C MET A 702 10.72 12.76 -4.04
N ARG A 703 11.40 11.87 -3.33
CA ARG A 703 12.27 10.83 -3.94
C ARG A 703 11.45 9.82 -4.75
N ASN A 704 10.36 9.30 -4.18
CA ASN A 704 9.50 8.31 -4.85
C ASN A 704 8.80 8.84 -6.12
N ILE A 705 8.64 10.16 -6.28
CA ILE A 705 8.13 10.79 -7.51
C ILE A 705 9.22 11.43 -8.39
N GLY A 706 10.51 11.26 -8.05
CA GLY A 706 11.63 11.80 -8.83
C GLY A 706 11.73 13.33 -8.84
N GLN A 707 11.30 14.00 -7.76
CA GLN A 707 11.31 15.46 -7.58
C GLN A 707 12.15 15.92 -6.37
N TYR A 708 12.86 15.02 -5.69
CA TYR A 708 13.80 15.41 -4.62
C TYR A 708 15.07 16.02 -5.22
N TYR A 709 15.38 17.24 -4.80
CA TYR A 709 16.57 17.98 -5.19
C TYR A 709 17.08 18.78 -3.99
N ALA A 710 18.40 18.81 -3.77
CA ALA A 710 19.00 19.46 -2.61
C ALA A 710 20.32 20.18 -2.96
N GLN A 711 20.61 21.26 -2.25
CA GLN A 711 21.82 22.06 -2.41
C GLN A 711 22.37 22.50 -1.05
N GLY A 712 23.68 22.44 -0.92
CA GLY A 712 24.45 23.01 0.19
C GLY A 712 25.09 24.33 -0.24
N ARG A 713 25.38 25.19 0.73
CA ARG A 713 26.20 26.39 0.57
C ARG A 713 27.20 26.45 1.71
N ALA A 714 28.48 26.31 1.35
CA ALA A 714 29.57 26.33 2.30
C ALA A 714 29.90 27.75 2.80
N LYS A 715 30.75 27.85 3.83
CA LYS A 715 31.14 29.13 4.45
C LYS A 715 31.88 30.11 3.52
N ASP A 716 32.44 29.63 2.40
CA ASP A 716 33.00 30.44 1.32
C ASP A 716 31.95 31.02 0.35
N GLY A 717 30.66 30.69 0.56
CA GLY A 717 29.54 31.07 -0.31
C GLY A 717 29.30 30.12 -1.48
N LYS A 718 30.16 29.12 -1.70
CA LYS A 718 30.05 28.17 -2.82
C LYS A 718 28.81 27.29 -2.66
N VAL A 719 27.93 27.34 -3.65
CA VAL A 719 26.78 26.43 -3.74
C VAL A 719 27.21 25.12 -4.40
N THR A 720 26.81 24.00 -3.81
CA THR A 720 27.00 22.65 -4.35
C THR A 720 25.68 21.90 -4.40
N GLU A 721 25.55 20.98 -5.36
CA GLU A 721 24.45 20.03 -5.38
C GLU A 721 24.72 18.90 -4.39
N LEU A 722 23.72 18.55 -3.58
CA LEU A 722 23.79 17.43 -2.65
C LEU A 722 23.13 16.23 -3.35
N LEU A 723 23.97 15.32 -3.84
CA LEU A 723 23.52 14.06 -4.45
C LEU A 723 22.72 13.22 -3.44
N ASN A 724 21.75 12.45 -3.94
CA ASN A 724 20.92 11.53 -3.15
C ASN A 724 21.71 10.28 -2.72
#